data_AF-A0A8S3QY02-F1
#
_entry.id   AF-A0A8S3QY02-F1
#
_cell.length_a   1.000
_cell.length_b   1.000
_cell.length_c   1.000
_cell.angle_alpha   90.00
_cell.angle_beta   90.00
_cell.angle_gamma   90.00
#
_symmetry.space_group_name_H-M   'P 1'
#
loop_
_entity.id
_entity.type
_entity.pdbx_description
1 polymer ?
#
loop_
_entity_poly.entity_id
_entity_poly.type
_entity_poly.pdbx_seq_one_letter_code
_entity_poly.pdbx_strand_id
1 'polypeptide(L)'
;MSKDRLAVATTWQLNIEYISRESENEELGSAAITVMEISSYLFADDIPKDIFNIGHPVVANSDLKEALDDDVGCSQIIEILTRFSLFQFLKDKSLSVHRLVQEVIRDNMDNDRRHFILQDALRMLKKALDECVTPNDVLQDGYNITKRGSLFKWSKLAANANSLKGHLLRFVKSYESNQDLCLNDQMLKILQTTALYHSINQRQALALTDQAQMVKIIPTLSVDINYYHELTSIKIPLLKKDREMILKCLASVIHDDNEEVNEISSVVPYKSETLREMGNEAFKDHRYHDAIQCYTEGIRSCSLDNIDTRFYSNRSLAYIRIKDYEHALKDASTCIKNEPDNWKGYSWKAYSVSGLIETGSLSSNMEAVGLASACIASYINKLCLVENKMKICYPIINYKMIARPEDLCKEIMSLTDRPFTTIMLHQGRYTIKEPLATKKKHSINKDCLPVDIEPEKTIHAHFENIKFIEGGCQILVTDNSVATFYKCNFSNGQKGCEFFPKCKGDEGCLNRRKCKADFQSSLSNSFGSTNVGEVGFAGICVSEGGTAYIESCVLDRCGGGGVLSSGNGSLIEIKDCIISNMRQMGIEAREGGAIKSINNTISNNQFHGIAIGPNGYGYISGNKIQGNGAEGVWCGGILDQLEKLKMNEEGASRAVLCDNIIRQNGLSGLSLDGGYYEVKGNRIYANLLWGMMVKSRSYSYILNNEIFENKCGGIRIGHNYTAAVFIDGNTLRDHSGPGIYIINSMDKIVQKNKNRHTLKKILETVTVGDGEIAGKSRVPFISSNNVRNDNERGIQHPKDVVRLLEACCFCHNISQQLKSCSRCKKAKYCSRECQTNHWIKHKHMCKLLNESYIIEVQMRNIQPNNLGGSSEPFKTNKMKIRSFSPKLVGIRQGTPPDRNSSKRFIVKIQSGREYGYYDPHNELTVYDQTVTFDVQLSNTELYHLCNECGVLAGEKLTVKKIFCWASFKNNGKTICFHTDNLPPLQTW
;
A
#
# COMPACT_ATOMS: atom_id res chain seq x y z
N MET A 1 -41.04 -3.06 4.30
CA MET A 1 -39.99 -3.38 3.30
C MET A 1 -40.42 -2.90 1.91
N SER A 2 -39.48 -2.77 0.96
CA SER A 2 -39.81 -2.61 -0.47
C SER A 2 -40.28 -3.94 -1.08
N LYS A 3 -40.87 -3.91 -2.29
CA LYS A 3 -41.36 -5.13 -2.97
C LYS A 3 -40.25 -6.16 -3.20
N ASP A 4 -39.07 -5.73 -3.66
CA ASP A 4 -37.94 -6.63 -3.94
C ASP A 4 -37.43 -7.30 -2.66
N ARG A 5 -37.39 -6.57 -1.55
CA ARG A 5 -37.04 -7.11 -0.23
C ARG A 5 -38.07 -8.14 0.25
N LEU A 6 -39.36 -7.93 -0.04
CA LEU A 6 -40.42 -8.87 0.35
C LEU A 6 -40.25 -10.22 -0.38
N ALA A 7 -40.05 -10.18 -1.70
CA ALA A 7 -39.79 -11.39 -2.49
C ALA A 7 -38.56 -12.16 -1.99
N VAL A 8 -37.47 -11.44 -1.68
CA VAL A 8 -36.24 -12.03 -1.15
C VAL A 8 -36.45 -12.63 0.25
N ALA A 9 -37.19 -11.96 1.14
CA ALA A 9 -37.48 -12.50 2.47
C ALA A 9 -38.32 -13.79 2.38
N THR A 10 -39.35 -13.83 1.55
CA THR A 10 -40.16 -15.06 1.32
C THR A 10 -39.32 -16.20 0.77
N THR A 11 -38.35 -15.93 -0.12
CA THR A 11 -37.44 -16.96 -0.66
C THR A 11 -36.51 -17.55 0.40
N TRP A 12 -36.00 -16.75 1.34
CA TRP A 12 -35.02 -17.21 2.33
C TRP A 12 -35.64 -17.68 3.66
N GLN A 13 -36.91 -17.38 3.93
CA GLN A 13 -37.58 -17.78 5.16
C GLN A 13 -37.60 -19.31 5.35
N LEU A 14 -37.85 -20.08 4.28
CA LEU A 14 -37.80 -21.55 4.31
C LEU A 14 -36.41 -22.10 4.70
N ASN A 15 -35.34 -21.41 4.30
CA ASN A 15 -33.97 -21.83 4.64
C ASN A 15 -33.61 -21.48 6.09
N ILE A 16 -34.16 -20.37 6.63
CA ILE A 16 -34.04 -20.02 8.05
C ILE A 16 -34.77 -21.05 8.93
N GLU A 17 -35.99 -21.44 8.53
CA GLU A 17 -36.77 -22.50 9.18
C GLU A 17 -36.06 -23.87 9.08
N TYR A 18 -35.40 -24.17 7.95
CA TYR A 18 -34.56 -25.37 7.81
C TYR A 18 -33.37 -25.36 8.77
N ILE A 19 -32.60 -24.25 8.84
CA ILE A 19 -31.46 -24.13 9.77
C ILE A 19 -31.91 -24.35 11.22
N SER A 20 -33.09 -23.84 11.60
CA SER A 20 -33.68 -24.09 12.93
C SER A 20 -33.91 -25.59 13.17
N ARG A 21 -34.53 -26.28 12.21
CA ARG A 21 -34.88 -27.71 12.34
C ARG A 21 -33.67 -28.63 12.33
N GLU A 22 -32.65 -28.37 11.51
CA GLU A 22 -31.44 -29.20 11.52
C GLU A 22 -30.60 -28.95 12.78
N SER A 23 -30.59 -27.72 13.31
CA SER A 23 -29.94 -27.41 14.59
C SER A 23 -30.57 -28.19 15.75
N GLU A 24 -31.88 -28.44 15.71
CA GLU A 24 -32.55 -29.37 16.63
C GLU A 24 -32.21 -30.85 16.35
N ASN A 25 -32.16 -31.27 15.06
CA ASN A 25 -31.85 -32.66 14.67
C ASN A 25 -30.42 -33.10 15.03
N GLU A 26 -29.45 -32.18 14.97
CA GLU A 26 -28.02 -32.41 15.29
C GLU A 26 -27.70 -32.19 16.78
N GLU A 27 -28.72 -32.06 17.65
CA GLU A 27 -28.60 -31.79 19.09
C GLU A 27 -27.91 -30.45 19.45
N LEU A 28 -27.74 -29.53 18.49
CA LEU A 28 -27.10 -28.21 18.65
C LEU A 28 -28.04 -27.13 19.22
N GLY A 29 -29.31 -27.45 19.48
CA GLY A 29 -30.31 -26.54 20.03
C GLY A 29 -30.42 -25.25 19.20
N SER A 30 -30.31 -24.10 19.86
CA SER A 30 -30.37 -22.78 19.21
C SER A 30 -29.03 -22.26 18.67
N ALA A 31 -27.95 -23.04 18.70
CA ALA A 31 -26.59 -22.59 18.39
C ALA A 31 -26.43 -22.10 16.94
N ALA A 32 -26.84 -22.90 15.94
CA ALA A 32 -26.65 -22.53 14.53
C ALA A 32 -27.44 -21.28 14.12
N ILE A 33 -28.66 -21.12 14.66
CA ILE A 33 -29.48 -19.91 14.48
C ILE A 33 -28.76 -18.69 15.07
N THR A 34 -28.21 -18.84 16.28
CA THR A 34 -27.50 -17.75 16.98
C THR A 34 -26.22 -17.35 16.23
N VAL A 35 -25.48 -18.31 15.66
CA VAL A 35 -24.33 -18.02 14.79
C VAL A 35 -24.72 -17.31 13.47
N MET A 36 -25.85 -17.69 12.86
CA MET A 36 -26.42 -16.99 11.70
C MET A 36 -26.79 -15.53 12.03
N GLU A 37 -27.45 -15.31 13.16
CA GLU A 37 -27.82 -13.98 13.64
C GLU A 37 -26.58 -13.11 13.98
N ILE A 38 -25.57 -13.67 14.63
CA ILE A 38 -24.29 -12.99 14.89
C ILE A 38 -23.58 -12.65 13.57
N SER A 39 -23.53 -13.59 12.62
CA SER A 39 -22.95 -13.37 11.29
C SER A 39 -23.65 -12.26 10.50
N SER A 40 -24.90 -11.94 10.82
CA SER A 40 -25.61 -10.79 10.25
C SER A 40 -25.04 -9.43 10.67
N TYR A 41 -24.24 -9.35 11.73
CA TYR A 41 -23.59 -8.12 12.21
C TYR A 41 -22.10 -8.00 11.86
N LEU A 42 -21.54 -9.04 11.25
CA LEU A 42 -20.13 -9.16 10.90
C LEU A 42 -19.85 -8.70 9.46
N PHE A 43 -18.59 -8.80 9.00
CA PHE A 43 -18.18 -8.36 7.67
C PHE A 43 -18.55 -9.41 6.61
N ALA A 44 -19.60 -9.14 5.86
CA ALA A 44 -20.28 -10.06 4.95
C ALA A 44 -19.37 -10.94 4.07
N ASP A 45 -18.29 -10.38 3.54
CA ASP A 45 -17.51 -11.06 2.51
C ASP A 45 -16.41 -11.99 3.08
N ASP A 46 -16.05 -11.84 4.37
CA ASP A 46 -14.89 -12.50 5.00
C ASP A 46 -15.01 -12.55 6.55
N ILE A 47 -15.66 -13.60 7.08
CA ILE A 47 -15.87 -13.84 8.52
C ILE A 47 -15.01 -15.04 8.96
N PRO A 48 -13.86 -14.87 9.64
CA PRO A 48 -13.01 -16.00 10.06
C PRO A 48 -13.74 -17.00 10.98
N LYS A 49 -13.50 -18.31 10.80
CA LYS A 49 -14.00 -19.37 11.71
C LYS A 49 -13.67 -19.08 13.17
N ASP A 50 -12.50 -18.47 13.44
CA ASP A 50 -12.03 -18.12 14.79
C ASP A 50 -12.97 -17.21 15.59
N ILE A 51 -13.90 -16.49 14.94
CA ILE A 51 -14.91 -15.70 15.65
C ILE A 51 -15.91 -16.63 16.36
N PHE A 52 -16.15 -17.84 15.85
CA PHE A 52 -17.08 -18.80 16.43
C PHE A 52 -16.42 -19.59 17.56
N ASN A 53 -16.41 -18.99 18.75
CA ASN A 53 -15.83 -19.51 19.98
C ASN A 53 -16.77 -19.20 21.19
N ILE A 54 -16.54 -19.80 22.36
CA ILE A 54 -17.34 -19.56 23.58
C ILE A 54 -17.37 -18.10 24.11
N GLY A 55 -16.56 -17.19 23.58
CA GLY A 55 -16.47 -15.79 23.99
C GLY A 55 -15.70 -15.50 25.29
N HIS A 56 -15.35 -14.23 25.49
CA HIS A 56 -14.79 -13.72 26.75
C HIS A 56 -15.46 -12.38 27.17
N PRO A 57 -16.14 -12.29 28.32
CA PRO A 57 -16.65 -13.41 29.12
C PRO A 57 -17.49 -14.39 28.29
N VAL A 58 -17.74 -15.59 28.80
CA VAL A 58 -18.48 -16.63 28.06
C VAL A 58 -19.85 -16.12 27.59
N VAL A 59 -20.29 -16.51 26.39
CA VAL A 59 -21.60 -16.16 25.81
C VAL A 59 -22.78 -16.54 26.72
N ALA A 60 -23.90 -15.84 26.58
CA ALA A 60 -25.06 -16.05 27.45
C ALA A 60 -25.92 -17.26 27.07
N ASN A 61 -25.94 -17.62 25.79
CA ASN A 61 -26.68 -18.77 25.26
C ASN A 61 -25.98 -20.10 25.65
N SER A 62 -26.70 -21.01 26.32
CA SER A 62 -26.23 -22.32 26.76
C SER A 62 -25.81 -23.21 25.59
N ASP A 63 -26.68 -23.36 24.59
CA ASP A 63 -26.52 -24.26 23.47
C ASP A 63 -25.36 -23.78 22.58
N LEU A 64 -25.26 -22.46 22.38
CA LEU A 64 -24.13 -21.83 21.69
C LEU A 64 -22.81 -22.05 22.41
N LYS A 65 -22.80 -22.01 23.75
CA LYS A 65 -21.60 -22.28 24.55
C LYS A 65 -21.20 -23.75 24.39
N GLU A 66 -22.14 -24.68 24.55
CA GLU A 66 -21.89 -26.13 24.48
C GLU A 66 -21.38 -26.52 23.09
N ALA A 67 -22.05 -26.08 22.02
CA ALA A 67 -21.65 -26.35 20.64
C ALA A 67 -20.35 -25.64 20.18
N LEU A 68 -19.78 -24.73 20.98
CA LEU A 68 -18.51 -24.04 20.67
C LEU A 68 -17.40 -24.31 21.69
N ASP A 69 -17.61 -25.22 22.65
CA ASP A 69 -16.60 -25.65 23.62
C ASP A 69 -15.57 -26.62 22.99
N ASP A 70 -15.95 -27.30 21.90
CA ASP A 70 -15.05 -28.08 21.02
C ASP A 70 -15.16 -27.69 19.53
N ASP A 71 -14.24 -28.21 18.70
CA ASP A 71 -14.18 -27.89 17.27
C ASP A 71 -15.15 -28.70 16.39
N VAL A 72 -15.82 -29.72 16.96
CA VAL A 72 -16.80 -30.57 16.26
C VAL A 72 -18.11 -29.80 16.11
N GLY A 73 -18.66 -29.29 17.21
CA GLY A 73 -19.92 -28.50 17.17
C GLY A 73 -19.79 -27.25 16.30
N CYS A 74 -18.65 -26.55 16.37
CA CYS A 74 -18.34 -25.42 15.50
C CYS A 74 -18.34 -25.82 14.01
N SER A 75 -17.85 -27.02 13.69
CA SER A 75 -17.81 -27.53 12.31
C SER A 75 -19.19 -27.99 11.83
N GLN A 76 -20.01 -28.64 12.67
CA GLN A 76 -21.41 -28.97 12.35
C GLN A 76 -22.25 -27.71 12.10
N ILE A 77 -22.09 -26.66 12.91
CA ILE A 77 -22.76 -25.36 12.67
C ILE A 77 -22.39 -24.79 11.30
N ILE A 78 -21.09 -24.79 10.94
CA ILE A 78 -20.64 -24.29 9.62
C ILE A 78 -21.21 -25.14 8.49
N GLU A 79 -21.30 -26.47 8.64
CA GLU A 79 -21.94 -27.34 7.65
C GLU A 79 -23.42 -26.99 7.45
N ILE A 80 -24.20 -26.90 8.53
CA ILE A 80 -25.64 -26.54 8.46
C ILE A 80 -25.83 -25.21 7.74
N LEU A 81 -25.03 -24.19 8.07
CA LEU A 81 -25.13 -22.86 7.46
C LEU A 81 -24.74 -22.86 5.97
N THR A 82 -23.78 -23.69 5.56
CA THR A 82 -23.23 -23.72 4.19
C THR A 82 -23.87 -24.77 3.28
N ARG A 83 -24.76 -25.62 3.80
CA ARG A 83 -25.56 -26.59 3.04
C ARG A 83 -26.47 -25.93 1.99
N PHE A 84 -26.74 -24.63 2.11
CA PHE A 84 -27.36 -23.78 1.08
C PHE A 84 -26.46 -22.60 0.71
N SER A 85 -26.71 -22.02 -0.47
CA SER A 85 -25.99 -20.83 -0.98
C SER A 85 -26.22 -19.51 -0.20
N LEU A 86 -26.78 -19.58 1.02
CA LEU A 86 -26.92 -18.47 1.96
C LEU A 86 -25.55 -18.05 2.51
N PHE A 87 -24.78 -19.03 2.94
CA PHE A 87 -23.42 -18.90 3.43
C PHE A 87 -22.47 -19.75 2.57
N GLN A 88 -21.21 -19.33 2.44
CA GLN A 88 -20.19 -20.05 1.70
C GLN A 88 -18.92 -20.14 2.54
N PHE A 89 -18.34 -21.34 2.67
CA PHE A 89 -17.03 -21.49 3.31
C PHE A 89 -15.92 -21.31 2.27
N LEU A 90 -15.05 -20.34 2.50
CA LEU A 90 -13.93 -19.98 1.64
C LEU A 90 -12.70 -20.83 1.98
N LYS A 91 -11.82 -21.00 0.98
CA LYS A 91 -10.59 -21.81 1.09
C LYS A 91 -9.63 -21.36 2.20
N ASP A 92 -9.77 -20.13 2.69
CA ASP A 92 -8.94 -19.53 3.74
C ASP A 92 -9.58 -19.62 5.14
N LYS A 93 -10.49 -20.59 5.36
CA LYS A 93 -11.21 -20.88 6.61
C LYS A 93 -12.14 -19.75 7.08
N SER A 94 -12.78 -19.07 6.12
CA SER A 94 -13.65 -17.92 6.39
C SER A 94 -15.04 -18.15 5.81
N LEU A 95 -16.08 -17.71 6.52
CA LEU A 95 -17.47 -17.75 6.09
C LEU A 95 -17.81 -16.45 5.34
N SER A 96 -18.52 -16.57 4.22
CA SER A 96 -19.08 -15.45 3.46
C SER A 96 -20.60 -15.53 3.49
N VAL A 97 -21.30 -14.40 3.56
CA VAL A 97 -22.76 -14.30 3.60
C VAL A 97 -23.24 -13.15 2.72
N HIS A 98 -24.30 -13.37 1.95
CA HIS A 98 -24.81 -12.32 1.07
C HIS A 98 -25.38 -11.13 1.89
N ARG A 99 -24.99 -9.90 1.57
CA ARG A 99 -25.36 -8.69 2.35
C ARG A 99 -26.87 -8.50 2.53
N LEU A 100 -27.66 -8.90 1.52
CA LEU A 100 -29.13 -8.83 1.58
C LEU A 100 -29.74 -9.91 2.50
N VAL A 101 -29.08 -11.06 2.66
CA VAL A 101 -29.45 -12.08 3.66
C VAL A 101 -29.21 -11.52 5.06
N GLN A 102 -28.07 -10.87 5.29
CA GLN A 102 -27.83 -10.17 6.56
C GLN A 102 -28.89 -9.08 6.83
N GLU A 103 -29.40 -8.37 5.81
CA GLU A 103 -30.52 -7.43 6.00
C GLU A 103 -31.80 -8.14 6.46
N VAL A 104 -32.20 -9.23 5.80
CA VAL A 104 -33.42 -9.99 6.16
C VAL A 104 -33.33 -10.57 7.59
N ILE A 105 -32.21 -11.20 7.95
CA ILE A 105 -31.99 -11.74 9.30
C ILE A 105 -32.14 -10.63 10.36
N ARG A 106 -31.55 -9.46 10.12
CA ARG A 106 -31.63 -8.32 11.05
C ARG A 106 -33.03 -7.72 11.13
N ASP A 107 -33.76 -7.62 10.03
CA ASP A 107 -35.13 -7.07 10.00
C ASP A 107 -36.13 -7.98 10.73
N ASN A 108 -35.87 -9.30 10.81
CA ASN A 108 -36.72 -10.28 11.51
C ASN A 108 -36.50 -10.35 13.04
N MET A 109 -35.41 -9.80 13.58
CA MET A 109 -35.16 -9.78 15.03
C MET A 109 -35.91 -8.62 15.73
N ASP A 110 -36.50 -8.89 16.89
CA ASP A 110 -36.93 -7.84 17.83
C ASP A 110 -35.72 -7.15 18.50
N ASN A 111 -35.97 -6.15 19.35
CA ASN A 111 -34.89 -5.38 19.97
C ASN A 111 -34.17 -6.12 21.12
N ASP A 112 -34.84 -7.04 21.81
CA ASP A 112 -34.28 -7.73 22.96
C ASP A 112 -33.38 -8.87 22.49
N ARG A 113 -33.82 -9.68 21.51
CA ARG A 113 -32.97 -10.64 20.79
C ARG A 113 -31.76 -9.92 20.18
N ARG A 114 -31.97 -8.77 19.55
CA ARG A 114 -30.91 -7.96 18.95
C ARG A 114 -29.90 -7.43 19.98
N HIS A 115 -30.30 -7.12 21.21
CA HIS A 115 -29.38 -6.80 22.30
C HIS A 115 -28.47 -8.00 22.61
N PHE A 116 -29.03 -9.19 22.86
CA PHE A 116 -28.25 -10.38 23.22
C PHE A 116 -27.28 -10.80 22.11
N ILE A 117 -27.73 -10.82 20.84
CA ILE A 117 -26.88 -11.16 19.70
C ILE A 117 -25.70 -10.20 19.53
N LEU A 118 -25.92 -8.89 19.73
CA LEU A 118 -24.84 -7.90 19.71
C LEU A 118 -23.87 -8.06 20.90
N GLN A 119 -24.37 -8.53 22.06
CA GLN A 119 -23.54 -8.78 23.24
C GLN A 119 -22.68 -10.04 23.10
N ASP A 120 -23.24 -11.13 22.57
CA ASP A 120 -22.48 -12.36 22.33
C ASP A 120 -21.46 -12.15 21.19
N ALA A 121 -21.82 -11.43 20.12
CA ALA A 121 -20.87 -11.03 19.07
C ALA A 121 -19.67 -10.22 19.62
N LEU A 122 -19.89 -9.35 20.62
CA LEU A 122 -18.83 -8.62 21.31
C LEU A 122 -17.90 -9.55 22.11
N ARG A 123 -18.46 -10.50 22.87
CA ARG A 123 -17.72 -11.48 23.67
C ARG A 123 -16.87 -12.39 22.80
N MET A 124 -17.46 -12.93 21.73
CA MET A 124 -16.84 -13.84 20.76
C MET A 124 -15.68 -13.18 20.01
N LEU A 125 -15.90 -11.95 19.53
CA LEU A 125 -14.88 -11.21 18.79
C LEU A 125 -13.77 -10.67 19.70
N LYS A 126 -14.05 -10.36 20.98
CA LYS A 126 -12.99 -10.05 21.97
C LYS A 126 -12.05 -11.25 22.14
N LYS A 127 -12.58 -12.45 22.39
CA LYS A 127 -11.76 -13.67 22.57
C LYS A 127 -10.86 -13.92 21.35
N ALA A 128 -11.43 -13.90 20.15
CA ALA A 128 -10.67 -14.08 18.91
C ALA A 128 -9.56 -13.02 18.70
N LEU A 129 -9.75 -11.79 19.20
CA LEU A 129 -8.76 -10.70 19.14
C LEU A 129 -7.69 -10.76 20.24
N ASP A 130 -7.95 -11.44 21.36
CA ASP A 130 -6.97 -11.67 22.42
C ASP A 130 -6.05 -12.85 22.10
N GLU A 131 -6.53 -13.83 21.32
CA GLU A 131 -5.77 -15.01 20.88
C GLU A 131 -4.98 -14.77 19.57
N CYS A 132 -5.06 -13.58 18.98
CA CYS A 132 -4.44 -13.25 17.70
C CYS A 132 -3.23 -12.31 17.87
N VAL A 133 -2.16 -12.55 17.09
CA VAL A 133 -1.03 -11.60 16.98
C VAL A 133 -1.53 -10.24 16.52
N THR A 134 -1.19 -9.19 17.26
CA THR A 134 -1.65 -7.82 17.04
C THR A 134 -0.54 -6.92 16.48
N PRO A 135 -0.88 -5.73 15.94
CA PRO A 135 0.11 -4.72 15.61
C PRO A 135 1.01 -4.28 16.78
N ASN A 136 0.57 -4.42 18.03
CA ASN A 136 1.35 -4.06 19.22
C ASN A 136 2.55 -4.99 19.38
N ASP A 137 2.33 -6.30 19.24
CA ASP A 137 3.36 -7.34 19.39
C ASP A 137 4.44 -7.19 18.32
N VAL A 138 4.01 -6.93 17.08
CA VAL A 138 4.91 -6.66 15.96
C VAL A 138 5.77 -5.42 16.23
N LEU A 139 5.22 -4.33 16.75
CA LEU A 139 5.96 -3.10 17.03
C LEU A 139 6.94 -3.25 18.21
N GLN A 140 6.61 -4.04 19.24
CA GLN A 140 7.48 -4.27 20.40
C GLN A 140 8.70 -5.14 20.05
N ASP A 141 8.56 -6.12 19.16
CA ASP A 141 9.64 -7.05 18.77
C ASP A 141 10.74 -6.44 17.87
N GLY A 142 10.66 -5.16 17.52
CA GLY A 142 11.77 -4.42 16.90
C GLY A 142 12.13 -4.86 15.46
N TYR A 143 11.26 -4.58 14.50
CA TYR A 143 11.51 -4.71 13.04
C TYR A 143 12.09 -6.08 12.60
N ASN A 144 11.63 -7.19 13.18
CA ASN A 144 12.05 -8.51 12.72
C ASN A 144 11.29 -8.92 11.43
N ILE A 145 11.98 -8.88 10.29
CA ILE A 145 11.41 -9.11 8.94
C ILE A 145 10.83 -10.53 8.77
N THR A 146 11.18 -11.47 9.65
CA THR A 146 10.70 -12.86 9.64
C THR A 146 9.19 -12.99 9.87
N LYS A 147 8.51 -12.00 10.46
CA LYS A 147 7.06 -12.04 10.78
C LYS A 147 6.14 -11.53 9.64
N ARG A 148 6.52 -11.68 8.36
CA ARG A 148 5.59 -11.43 7.24
C ARG A 148 4.36 -12.34 7.34
N GLY A 149 3.20 -11.87 6.91
CA GLY A 149 1.93 -12.62 6.98
C GLY A 149 1.30 -12.72 8.38
N SER A 150 2.06 -12.52 9.47
CA SER A 150 1.60 -12.74 10.85
C SER A 150 0.37 -11.93 11.28
N LEU A 151 0.12 -10.78 10.64
CA LEU A 151 -1.02 -9.90 10.92
C LEU A 151 -2.23 -10.15 10.01
N PHE A 152 -2.17 -11.13 9.09
CA PHE A 152 -3.25 -11.38 8.14
C PHE A 152 -4.58 -11.72 8.84
N LYS A 153 -4.55 -12.67 9.80
CA LYS A 153 -5.71 -13.02 10.64
C LYS A 153 -6.27 -11.81 11.38
N TRP A 154 -5.40 -11.01 12.02
CA TRP A 154 -5.80 -9.77 12.70
C TRP A 154 -6.53 -8.80 11.78
N SER A 155 -6.10 -8.67 10.53
CA SER A 155 -6.71 -7.74 9.57
C SER A 155 -8.16 -8.10 9.23
N LYS A 156 -8.48 -9.41 9.16
CA LYS A 156 -9.84 -9.92 8.97
C LYS A 156 -10.71 -9.68 10.20
N LEU A 157 -10.21 -10.02 11.38
CA LEU A 157 -10.89 -9.77 12.65
C LEU A 157 -11.16 -8.27 12.86
N ALA A 158 -10.23 -7.41 12.46
CA ALA A 158 -10.37 -5.96 12.56
C ALA A 158 -11.40 -5.36 11.57
N ALA A 159 -11.54 -5.95 10.36
CA ALA A 159 -12.62 -5.58 9.43
C ALA A 159 -14.00 -5.95 9.99
N ASN A 160 -14.11 -7.15 10.59
CA ASN A 160 -15.30 -7.62 11.30
C ASN A 160 -15.65 -6.72 12.50
N ALA A 161 -14.66 -6.36 13.31
CA ALA A 161 -14.79 -5.44 14.43
C ALA A 161 -15.33 -4.07 14.00
N ASN A 162 -14.89 -3.57 12.84
CA ASN A 162 -15.40 -2.32 12.28
C ASN A 162 -16.86 -2.42 11.82
N SER A 163 -17.28 -3.55 11.26
CA SER A 163 -18.68 -3.82 10.90
C SER A 163 -19.56 -3.82 12.17
N LEU A 164 -19.20 -4.66 13.15
CA LEU A 164 -19.93 -4.83 14.40
C LEU A 164 -20.08 -3.51 15.17
N LYS A 165 -18.98 -2.75 15.34
CA LYS A 165 -19.00 -1.40 15.94
C LYS A 165 -20.00 -0.47 15.24
N GLY A 166 -20.03 -0.50 13.91
CA GLY A 166 -20.97 0.32 13.11
C GLY A 166 -22.43 -0.05 13.34
N HIS A 167 -22.74 -1.31 13.65
CA HIS A 167 -24.08 -1.75 14.03
C HIS A 167 -24.41 -1.43 15.48
N LEU A 168 -23.52 -1.71 16.44
CA LEU A 168 -23.65 -1.36 17.85
C LEU A 168 -23.97 0.12 18.06
N LEU A 169 -23.16 1.03 17.50
CA LEU A 169 -23.36 2.47 17.65
C LEU A 169 -24.67 2.97 17.01
N ARG A 170 -25.20 2.29 15.99
CA ARG A 170 -26.52 2.59 15.41
C ARG A 170 -27.67 2.09 16.29
N PHE A 171 -27.52 0.88 16.86
CA PHE A 171 -28.50 0.30 17.77
C PHE A 171 -28.64 1.12 19.06
N VAL A 172 -27.54 1.42 19.74
CA VAL A 172 -27.53 2.22 20.98
C VAL A 172 -27.99 3.66 20.75
N LYS A 173 -27.72 4.26 19.58
CA LYS A 173 -28.27 5.58 19.20
C LYS A 173 -29.79 5.55 19.01
N SER A 174 -30.35 4.41 18.60
CA SER A 174 -31.80 4.25 18.38
C SER A 174 -32.54 3.90 19.68
N TYR A 175 -31.84 3.25 20.62
CA TYR A 175 -32.37 2.77 21.90
C TYR A 175 -31.41 3.13 23.03
N GLU A 176 -31.58 4.32 23.61
CA GLU A 176 -30.66 4.89 24.61
C GLU A 176 -30.57 4.08 25.92
N SER A 177 -31.46 3.10 26.14
CA SER A 177 -31.43 2.16 27.27
C SER A 177 -30.30 1.12 27.19
N ASN A 178 -29.80 0.81 25.99
CA ASN A 178 -28.82 -0.26 25.74
C ASN A 178 -27.35 0.22 25.77
N GLN A 179 -27.02 1.20 26.62
CA GLN A 179 -25.66 1.78 26.67
C GLN A 179 -24.62 0.87 27.32
N ASP A 180 -25.04 -0.12 28.09
CA ASP A 180 -24.20 -1.17 28.67
C ASP A 180 -23.41 -1.95 27.60
N LEU A 181 -23.99 -2.17 26.41
CA LEU A 181 -23.31 -2.73 25.23
C LEU A 181 -22.08 -1.91 24.78
N CYS A 182 -22.01 -0.63 25.14
CA CYS A 182 -20.89 0.25 24.82
C CYS A 182 -20.04 0.66 26.03
N LEU A 183 -20.45 0.33 27.26
CA LEU A 183 -19.78 0.67 28.52
C LEU A 183 -19.14 -0.56 29.18
N ASN A 184 -18.49 -1.40 28.39
CA ASN A 184 -17.82 -2.64 28.81
C ASN A 184 -16.39 -2.74 28.20
N ASP A 185 -15.61 -3.71 28.66
CA ASP A 185 -14.24 -3.97 28.20
C ASP A 185 -14.17 -4.62 26.80
N GLN A 186 -15.22 -5.33 26.39
CA GLN A 186 -15.31 -5.91 25.04
C GLN A 186 -15.34 -4.82 23.97
N MET A 187 -16.24 -3.83 24.13
CA MET A 187 -16.30 -2.65 23.26
C MET A 187 -14.99 -1.86 23.28
N LEU A 188 -14.27 -1.82 24.40
CA LEU A 188 -12.97 -1.14 24.48
C LEU A 188 -11.90 -1.81 23.61
N LYS A 189 -11.82 -3.16 23.58
CA LYS A 189 -10.92 -3.92 22.67
C LYS A 189 -11.32 -3.73 21.20
N ILE A 190 -12.63 -3.74 20.91
CA ILE A 190 -13.15 -3.44 19.56
C ILE A 190 -12.75 -2.05 19.11
N LEU A 191 -12.95 -1.02 19.95
CA LEU A 191 -12.58 0.36 19.62
C LEU A 191 -11.07 0.54 19.42
N GLN A 192 -10.22 -0.11 20.22
CA GLN A 192 -8.78 -0.11 19.99
C GLN A 192 -8.43 -0.72 18.63
N THR A 193 -8.98 -1.90 18.35
CA THR A 193 -8.75 -2.65 17.11
C THR A 193 -9.20 -1.85 15.89
N THR A 194 -10.38 -1.23 15.94
CA THR A 194 -10.88 -0.41 14.84
C THR A 194 -10.10 0.90 14.69
N ALA A 195 -9.65 1.51 15.80
CA ALA A 195 -8.82 2.71 15.73
C ALA A 195 -7.48 2.44 15.03
N LEU A 196 -6.82 1.32 15.37
CA LEU A 196 -5.61 0.85 14.68
C LEU A 196 -5.88 0.52 13.21
N TYR A 197 -6.95 -0.23 12.91
CA TYR A 197 -7.36 -0.58 11.55
C TYR A 197 -7.61 0.67 10.69
N HIS A 198 -8.33 1.66 11.21
CA HIS A 198 -8.54 2.93 10.50
C HIS A 198 -7.23 3.70 10.32
N SER A 199 -6.34 3.71 11.32
CA SER A 199 -5.03 4.37 11.22
C SER A 199 -4.12 3.72 10.17
N ILE A 200 -4.11 2.39 10.07
CA ILE A 200 -3.37 1.63 9.04
C ILE A 200 -3.94 1.93 7.65
N ASN A 201 -5.27 1.91 7.52
CA ASN A 201 -5.98 2.26 6.29
C ASN A 201 -6.08 3.77 6.04
N GLN A 202 -5.31 4.60 6.76
CA GLN A 202 -5.22 6.05 6.62
C GLN A 202 -6.54 6.84 6.86
N ARG A 203 -7.56 6.23 7.46
CA ARG A 203 -8.87 6.81 7.82
C ARG A 203 -8.82 7.53 9.18
N GLN A 204 -7.92 8.49 9.29
CA GLN A 204 -7.44 9.06 10.55
C GLN A 204 -8.52 9.79 11.38
N ALA A 205 -9.53 10.39 10.73
CA ALA A 205 -10.66 10.98 11.43
C ALA A 205 -11.50 9.93 12.18
N LEU A 206 -11.69 8.74 11.59
CA LEU A 206 -12.34 7.60 12.24
C LEU A 206 -11.44 7.03 13.35
N ALA A 207 -10.13 6.90 13.09
CA ALA A 207 -9.18 6.42 14.09
C ALA A 207 -9.15 7.29 15.36
N LEU A 208 -9.14 8.62 15.21
CA LEU A 208 -9.24 9.55 16.34
C LEU A 208 -10.63 9.57 16.99
N THR A 209 -11.70 9.33 16.22
CA THR A 209 -13.06 9.21 16.78
C THR A 209 -13.15 7.99 17.69
N ASP A 210 -12.62 6.85 17.26
CA ASP A 210 -12.58 5.62 18.04
C ASP A 210 -11.70 5.79 19.28
N GLN A 211 -10.50 6.38 19.15
CA GLN A 211 -9.65 6.73 20.30
C GLN A 211 -10.39 7.63 21.31
N ALA A 212 -11.12 8.64 20.84
CA ALA A 212 -11.89 9.53 21.72
C ALA A 212 -13.07 8.81 22.41
N GLN A 213 -13.64 7.77 21.80
CA GLN A 213 -14.61 6.88 22.46
C GLN A 213 -13.93 6.03 23.54
N MET A 214 -12.79 5.39 23.24
CA MET A 214 -12.01 4.63 24.23
C MET A 214 -11.71 5.48 25.48
N VAL A 215 -11.20 6.70 25.28
CA VAL A 215 -10.83 7.61 26.38
C VAL A 215 -12.03 8.00 27.27
N LYS A 216 -13.25 7.96 26.74
CA LYS A 216 -14.47 8.19 27.52
C LYS A 216 -14.98 6.95 28.24
N ILE A 217 -14.82 5.78 27.64
CA ILE A 217 -15.24 4.50 28.21
C ILE A 217 -14.27 4.06 29.31
N ILE A 218 -12.95 4.21 29.12
CA ILE A 218 -11.91 3.81 30.09
C ILE A 218 -12.26 4.25 31.53
N PRO A 219 -12.56 5.53 31.84
CA PRO A 219 -12.91 5.94 33.19
C PRO A 219 -14.20 5.35 33.78
N THR A 220 -15.02 4.65 33.00
CA THR A 220 -16.25 3.97 33.49
C THR A 220 -16.01 2.50 33.84
N LEU A 221 -14.87 1.93 33.47
CA LEU A 221 -14.57 0.50 33.64
C LEU A 221 -13.70 0.20 34.87
N SER A 222 -13.84 -1.02 35.38
CA SER A 222 -13.01 -1.59 36.46
C SER A 222 -12.10 -2.72 35.95
N VAL A 223 -11.29 -2.46 34.92
CA VAL A 223 -10.23 -3.39 34.46
C VAL A 223 -8.84 -2.99 35.00
N ASP A 224 -7.86 -3.90 34.85
CA ASP A 224 -6.52 -3.74 35.42
C ASP A 224 -5.70 -2.62 34.75
N ILE A 225 -4.79 -2.04 35.52
CA ILE A 225 -3.82 -1.03 35.09
C ILE A 225 -2.91 -1.55 33.97
N ASN A 226 -2.50 -2.82 34.00
CA ASN A 226 -1.64 -3.38 32.95
C ASN A 226 -2.38 -3.47 31.61
N TYR A 227 -3.65 -3.91 31.63
CA TYR A 227 -4.51 -3.92 30.45
C TYR A 227 -4.70 -2.51 29.87
N TYR A 228 -4.88 -1.48 30.71
CA TYR A 228 -4.90 -0.09 30.23
C TYR A 228 -3.55 0.39 29.65
N HIS A 229 -2.41 -0.11 30.15
CA HIS A 229 -1.10 0.20 29.57
C HIS A 229 -0.94 -0.39 28.16
N GLU A 230 -1.34 -1.66 27.97
CA GLU A 230 -1.39 -2.30 26.65
C GLU A 230 -2.34 -1.57 25.69
N LEU A 231 -3.53 -1.20 26.15
CA LEU A 231 -4.52 -0.46 25.35
C LEU A 231 -4.03 0.92 24.88
N THR A 232 -3.08 1.53 25.61
CA THR A 232 -2.60 2.91 25.36
C THR A 232 -1.13 3.01 24.94
N SER A 233 -0.46 1.88 24.67
CA SER A 233 0.93 1.83 24.22
C SER A 233 1.11 2.47 22.83
N ILE A 234 0.17 2.21 21.92
CA ILE A 234 0.21 2.70 20.54
C ILE A 234 -0.46 4.07 20.45
N LYS A 235 0.28 5.06 19.95
CA LYS A 235 -0.24 6.40 19.65
C LYS A 235 -0.99 6.43 18.32
N ILE A 236 -2.14 7.09 18.28
CA ILE A 236 -2.94 7.32 17.07
C ILE A 236 -2.96 8.83 16.76
N PRO A 237 -2.69 9.26 15.51
CA PRO A 237 -2.40 8.43 14.32
C PRO A 237 -1.03 7.74 14.40
N LEU A 238 -0.93 6.54 13.83
CA LEU A 238 0.33 5.79 13.71
C LEU A 238 1.40 6.62 12.99
N LEU A 239 2.64 6.50 13.45
CA LEU A 239 3.80 7.05 12.72
C LEU A 239 3.97 6.31 11.38
N LYS A 240 4.57 6.99 10.40
CA LYS A 240 4.75 6.45 9.03
C LYS A 240 5.56 5.15 9.05
N LYS A 241 6.66 5.13 9.83
CA LYS A 241 7.52 3.96 10.03
C LYS A 241 6.74 2.76 10.58
N ASP A 242 5.95 2.97 11.62
CA ASP A 242 5.19 1.93 12.31
C ASP A 242 4.10 1.37 11.38
N ARG A 243 3.40 2.25 10.65
CA ARG A 243 2.41 1.87 9.64
C ARG A 243 3.05 1.06 8.50
N GLU A 244 4.20 1.47 7.99
CA GLU A 244 4.92 0.74 6.92
C GLU A 244 5.41 -0.64 7.39
N MET A 245 5.88 -0.74 8.63
CA MET A 245 6.26 -2.01 9.26
C MET A 245 5.06 -2.95 9.40
N ILE A 246 3.93 -2.45 9.89
CA ILE A 246 2.66 -3.20 9.97
C ILE A 246 2.19 -3.63 8.57
N LEU A 247 2.20 -2.74 7.58
CA LEU A 247 1.81 -3.07 6.20
C LEU A 247 2.70 -4.15 5.56
N LYS A 248 3.98 -4.20 5.89
CA LYS A 248 4.89 -5.29 5.46
C LYS A 248 4.59 -6.63 6.14
N CYS A 249 4.04 -6.62 7.36
CA CYS A 249 3.58 -7.82 8.07
C CYS A 249 2.15 -8.24 7.67
N LEU A 250 1.36 -7.31 7.13
CA LEU A 250 0.04 -7.54 6.52
C LEU A 250 0.11 -8.05 5.08
N ALA A 251 1.19 -7.72 4.37
CA ALA A 251 1.43 -8.30 3.05
C ALA A 251 1.46 -9.83 3.20
N SER A 252 0.58 -10.50 2.46
CA SER A 252 0.58 -11.96 2.36
C SER A 252 1.99 -12.41 2.00
N VAL A 253 2.58 -13.27 2.83
CA VAL A 253 3.63 -14.14 2.31
C VAL A 253 2.95 -14.93 1.20
N ILE A 254 3.51 -14.86 -0.01
CA ILE A 254 3.29 -15.92 -0.99
C ILE A 254 4.07 -17.09 -0.39
N HIS A 255 3.42 -17.84 0.50
CA HIS A 255 3.96 -19.10 0.95
C HIS A 255 3.92 -20.03 -0.26
N ASP A 256 5.02 -20.74 -0.53
CA ASP A 256 4.88 -22.05 -1.15
C ASP A 256 3.92 -22.84 -0.23
N ASP A 257 2.76 -23.23 -0.74
CA ASP A 257 1.85 -24.12 -0.03
C ASP A 257 2.51 -25.51 0.07
N ASN A 258 3.19 -25.80 1.18
CA ASN A 258 3.68 -27.12 1.58
C ASN A 258 4.00 -27.14 3.10
N GLU A 259 3.73 -28.29 3.76
CA GLU A 259 4.00 -28.60 5.19
C GLU A 259 3.16 -27.77 6.22
N GLU A 260 2.41 -28.28 7.20
CA GLU A 260 2.09 -29.61 7.79
C GLU A 260 0.68 -29.49 8.51
N VAL A 261 -0.13 -30.49 8.90
CA VAL A 261 -0.28 -31.96 8.64
C VAL A 261 -1.72 -32.43 9.04
N ASN A 262 -2.00 -33.73 8.87
CA ASN A 262 -3.13 -34.63 9.24
C ASN A 262 -3.83 -34.41 10.61
N GLU A 263 -4.99 -35.02 10.96
CA GLU A 263 -5.70 -36.26 10.54
C GLU A 263 -7.20 -35.96 10.24
N ILE A 264 -8.03 -36.77 9.55
CA ILE A 264 -8.29 -38.22 9.61
C ILE A 264 -8.69 -38.75 8.22
N SER A 265 -8.17 -39.92 7.80
CA SER A 265 -8.95 -41.06 7.26
C SER A 265 -8.04 -42.16 6.69
N SER A 266 -8.30 -43.41 7.08
CA SER A 266 -7.59 -44.61 6.66
C SER A 266 -8.36 -45.36 5.57
N VAL A 267 -8.03 -45.16 4.28
CA VAL A 267 -8.53 -46.03 3.18
C VAL A 267 -7.45 -46.37 2.15
N VAL A 268 -7.46 -47.65 1.76
CA VAL A 268 -6.56 -48.41 0.87
C VAL A 268 -6.28 -47.75 -0.51
N PRO A 269 -5.06 -47.85 -1.07
CA PRO A 269 -4.70 -47.22 -2.35
C PRO A 269 -5.06 -48.07 -3.58
N TYR A 270 -6.05 -47.64 -4.39
CA TYR A 270 -6.17 -47.97 -5.82
C TYR A 270 -7.14 -46.99 -6.52
N LYS A 271 -6.64 -46.02 -7.30
CA LYS A 271 -7.47 -45.21 -8.24
C LYS A 271 -6.68 -44.42 -9.31
N SER A 272 -5.46 -43.98 -8.99
CA SER A 272 -4.66 -43.11 -9.86
C SER A 272 -4.33 -43.74 -11.21
N GLU A 273 -3.81 -44.97 -11.24
CA GLU A 273 -3.38 -45.61 -12.49
C GLU A 273 -4.55 -45.83 -13.47
N THR A 274 -5.74 -46.17 -12.96
CA THR A 274 -6.97 -46.27 -13.77
C THR A 274 -7.38 -44.91 -14.37
N LEU A 275 -7.33 -43.83 -13.59
CA LEU A 275 -7.60 -42.47 -14.10
C LEU A 275 -6.57 -42.05 -15.16
N ARG A 276 -5.31 -42.45 -14.98
CA ARG A 276 -4.23 -42.24 -15.95
C ARG A 276 -4.51 -43.00 -17.25
N GLU A 277 -4.94 -44.25 -17.16
CA GLU A 277 -5.29 -45.09 -18.32
C GLU A 277 -6.52 -44.58 -19.07
N MET A 278 -7.62 -44.26 -18.37
CA MET A 278 -8.81 -43.64 -18.94
C MET A 278 -8.48 -42.32 -19.68
N GLY A 279 -7.64 -41.47 -19.07
CA GLY A 279 -7.17 -40.25 -19.71
C GLY A 279 -6.32 -40.52 -20.96
N ASN A 280 -5.48 -41.56 -20.96
CA ASN A 280 -4.68 -41.96 -22.12
C ASN A 280 -5.55 -42.56 -23.25
N GLU A 281 -6.61 -43.28 -22.90
CA GLU A 281 -7.59 -43.82 -23.86
C GLU A 281 -8.38 -42.68 -24.52
N ALA A 282 -8.98 -41.80 -23.72
CA ALA A 282 -9.62 -40.58 -24.22
C ALA A 282 -8.68 -39.71 -25.08
N PHE A 283 -7.40 -39.63 -24.72
CA PHE A 283 -6.39 -38.92 -25.52
C PHE A 283 -6.12 -39.60 -26.87
N LYS A 284 -6.06 -40.95 -26.92
CA LYS A 284 -5.95 -41.71 -28.19
C LYS A 284 -7.19 -41.55 -29.06
N ASP A 285 -8.37 -41.49 -28.45
CA ASP A 285 -9.66 -41.21 -29.11
C ASP A 285 -9.81 -39.75 -29.59
N HIS A 286 -8.78 -38.91 -29.40
CA HIS A 286 -8.81 -37.47 -29.69
C HIS A 286 -9.83 -36.67 -28.85
N ARG A 287 -10.37 -37.26 -27.78
CA ARG A 287 -11.28 -36.63 -26.80
C ARG A 287 -10.47 -35.86 -25.74
N TYR A 288 -9.84 -34.77 -26.18
CA TYR A 288 -8.86 -34.04 -25.35
C TYR A 288 -9.46 -33.39 -24.09
N HIS A 289 -10.71 -32.92 -24.12
CA HIS A 289 -11.37 -32.37 -22.93
C HIS A 289 -11.64 -33.45 -21.87
N ASP A 290 -12.16 -34.61 -22.27
CA ASP A 290 -12.35 -35.78 -21.39
C ASP A 290 -11.00 -36.22 -20.77
N ALA A 291 -9.93 -36.25 -21.57
CA ALA A 291 -8.59 -36.57 -21.11
C ALA A 291 -8.09 -35.54 -20.07
N ILE A 292 -8.28 -34.24 -20.32
CA ILE A 292 -7.95 -33.16 -19.35
C ILE A 292 -8.70 -33.35 -18.04
N GLN A 293 -9.99 -33.73 -18.08
CA GLN A 293 -10.78 -34.00 -16.89
C GLN A 293 -10.24 -35.23 -16.14
N CYS A 294 -10.01 -36.36 -16.81
CA CYS A 294 -9.46 -37.57 -16.21
C CYS A 294 -8.09 -37.31 -15.53
N TYR A 295 -7.19 -36.58 -16.20
CA TYR A 295 -5.90 -36.23 -15.60
C TYR A 295 -6.03 -35.23 -14.45
N THR A 296 -7.05 -34.36 -14.46
CA THR A 296 -7.30 -33.42 -13.36
C THR A 296 -7.83 -34.12 -12.12
N GLU A 297 -8.75 -35.08 -12.26
CA GLU A 297 -9.17 -35.91 -11.12
C GLU A 297 -8.04 -36.85 -10.66
N GLY A 298 -7.20 -37.33 -11.58
CA GLY A 298 -5.96 -38.04 -11.27
C GLY A 298 -5.06 -37.23 -10.33
N ILE A 299 -4.78 -35.97 -10.67
CA ILE A 299 -4.01 -35.03 -9.84
C ILE A 299 -4.66 -34.80 -8.47
N ARG A 300 -5.99 -34.67 -8.39
CA ARG A 300 -6.69 -34.54 -7.09
C ARG A 300 -6.67 -35.83 -6.25
N SER A 301 -6.41 -36.98 -6.87
CA SER A 301 -6.32 -38.28 -6.17
C SER A 301 -4.91 -38.62 -5.68
N CYS A 302 -3.88 -37.84 -6.04
CA CYS A 302 -2.53 -37.95 -5.51
C CYS A 302 -2.41 -37.21 -4.17
N SER A 303 -1.64 -37.78 -3.22
CA SER A 303 -1.22 -37.03 -2.04
C SER A 303 -0.17 -35.98 -2.41
N LEU A 304 -0.07 -34.91 -1.61
CA LEU A 304 0.94 -33.86 -1.79
C LEU A 304 2.37 -34.42 -1.69
N ASP A 305 2.56 -35.46 -0.88
CA ASP A 305 3.86 -36.14 -0.68
C ASP A 305 4.25 -37.09 -1.83
N ASN A 306 3.34 -37.36 -2.79
CA ASN A 306 3.57 -38.29 -3.89
C ASN A 306 2.92 -37.79 -5.20
N ILE A 307 3.47 -36.70 -5.72
CA ILE A 307 3.02 -36.03 -6.95
C ILE A 307 3.42 -36.88 -8.17
N ASP A 308 2.45 -37.56 -8.77
CA ASP A 308 2.66 -38.25 -10.05
C ASP A 308 2.71 -37.24 -11.22
N THR A 309 3.93 -36.90 -11.65
CA THR A 309 4.20 -35.96 -12.73
C THR A 309 3.61 -36.38 -14.08
N ARG A 310 3.31 -37.68 -14.26
CA ARG A 310 2.79 -38.23 -15.53
C ARG A 310 1.45 -37.58 -15.88
N PHE A 311 0.62 -37.23 -14.89
CA PHE A 311 -0.63 -36.50 -15.12
C PHE A 311 -0.37 -35.08 -15.66
N TYR A 312 0.55 -34.33 -15.05
CA TYR A 312 0.90 -32.98 -15.52
C TYR A 312 1.52 -33.02 -16.93
N SER A 313 2.40 -33.97 -17.19
CA SER A 313 3.01 -34.16 -18.52
C SER A 313 1.96 -34.48 -19.59
N ASN A 314 1.02 -35.38 -19.30
CA ASN A 314 -0.02 -35.78 -20.26
C ASN A 314 -1.09 -34.69 -20.43
N ARG A 315 -1.48 -34.00 -19.35
CA ARG A 315 -2.45 -32.90 -19.40
C ARG A 315 -1.89 -31.67 -20.13
N SER A 316 -0.61 -31.35 -19.94
CA SER A 316 0.11 -30.34 -20.74
C SER A 316 0.03 -30.65 -22.24
N LEU A 317 0.26 -31.90 -22.65
CA LEU A 317 0.11 -32.33 -24.05
C LEU A 317 -1.34 -32.23 -24.55
N ALA A 318 -2.33 -32.54 -23.71
CA ALA A 318 -3.74 -32.39 -24.07
C ALA A 318 -4.13 -30.90 -24.26
N TYR A 319 -3.64 -30.00 -23.41
CA TYR A 319 -3.78 -28.55 -23.60
C TYR A 319 -3.12 -28.07 -24.91
N ILE A 320 -1.91 -28.55 -25.26
CA ILE A 320 -1.26 -28.27 -26.56
C ILE A 320 -2.14 -28.72 -27.73
N ARG A 321 -2.84 -29.86 -27.63
CA ARG A 321 -3.72 -30.37 -28.70
C ARG A 321 -4.95 -29.49 -28.93
N ILE A 322 -5.47 -28.83 -27.89
CA ILE A 322 -6.56 -27.85 -28.01
C ILE A 322 -6.08 -26.40 -28.16
N LYS A 323 -4.77 -26.18 -28.34
CA LYS A 323 -4.09 -24.87 -28.45
C LYS A 323 -4.21 -23.96 -27.21
N ASP A 324 -4.46 -24.53 -26.04
CA ASP A 324 -4.40 -23.82 -24.76
C ASP A 324 -2.95 -23.79 -24.25
N TYR A 325 -2.14 -22.94 -24.87
CA TYR A 325 -0.70 -22.93 -24.60
C TYR A 325 -0.34 -22.35 -23.21
N GLU A 326 -1.23 -21.59 -22.57
CA GLU A 326 -1.00 -21.03 -21.23
C GLU A 326 -1.10 -22.12 -20.16
N HIS A 327 -2.18 -22.92 -20.16
CA HIS A 327 -2.32 -24.05 -19.25
C HIS A 327 -1.28 -25.14 -19.54
N ALA A 328 -0.95 -25.35 -20.83
CA ALA A 328 0.14 -26.25 -21.21
C ALA A 328 1.50 -25.83 -20.63
N LEU A 329 1.88 -24.55 -20.75
CA LEU A 329 3.14 -24.02 -20.21
C LEU A 329 3.20 -24.13 -18.68
N LYS A 330 2.05 -23.94 -18.01
CA LYS A 330 1.92 -24.09 -16.55
C LYS A 330 2.16 -25.54 -16.12
N ASP A 331 1.45 -26.50 -16.70
CA ASP A 331 1.62 -27.92 -16.38
C ASP A 331 3.02 -28.44 -16.76
N ALA A 332 3.58 -27.97 -17.88
CA ALA A 332 4.97 -28.26 -18.26
C ALA A 332 5.97 -27.74 -17.23
N SER A 333 5.76 -26.52 -16.72
CA SER A 333 6.59 -25.94 -15.65
C SER A 333 6.47 -26.72 -14.33
N THR A 334 5.27 -27.17 -13.97
CA THR A 334 5.05 -28.02 -12.78
C THR A 334 5.71 -29.39 -12.95
N CYS A 335 5.64 -29.99 -14.14
CA CYS A 335 6.35 -31.24 -14.46
C CYS A 335 7.87 -31.08 -14.25
N ILE A 336 8.45 -29.97 -14.72
CA ILE A 336 9.88 -29.66 -14.54
C ILE A 336 10.25 -29.37 -13.07
N LYS A 337 9.37 -28.70 -12.29
CA LYS A 337 9.62 -28.40 -10.85
C LYS A 337 9.77 -29.71 -10.05
N ASN A 338 8.94 -30.71 -10.33
CA ASN A 338 8.91 -31.97 -9.59
C ASN A 338 9.90 -33.02 -10.14
N GLU A 339 10.11 -33.06 -11.46
CA GLU A 339 11.14 -33.90 -12.09
C GLU A 339 12.05 -33.04 -12.99
N PRO A 340 13.17 -32.51 -12.45
CA PRO A 340 14.10 -31.65 -13.19
C PRO A 340 14.83 -32.32 -14.38
N ASP A 341 14.69 -33.64 -14.51
CA ASP A 341 15.24 -34.45 -15.61
C ASP A 341 14.12 -35.02 -16.53
N ASN A 342 12.89 -34.50 -16.44
CA ASN A 342 11.80 -34.93 -17.32
C ASN A 342 11.85 -34.21 -18.68
N TRP A 343 12.46 -34.85 -19.68
CA TRP A 343 12.59 -34.31 -21.03
C TRP A 343 11.25 -33.95 -21.71
N LYS A 344 10.14 -34.62 -21.35
CA LYS A 344 8.81 -34.29 -21.90
C LYS A 344 8.30 -32.96 -21.36
N GLY A 345 8.52 -32.67 -20.07
CA GLY A 345 8.19 -31.37 -19.48
C GLY A 345 8.87 -30.21 -20.23
N TYR A 346 10.18 -30.31 -20.48
CA TYR A 346 10.91 -29.33 -21.29
C TYR A 346 10.43 -29.27 -22.75
N SER A 347 10.04 -30.40 -23.32
CA SER A 347 9.48 -30.45 -24.68
C SER A 347 8.15 -29.71 -24.77
N TRP A 348 7.21 -29.98 -23.88
CA TRP A 348 5.91 -29.30 -23.83
C TRP A 348 6.06 -27.81 -23.52
N LYS A 349 7.03 -27.43 -22.67
CA LYS A 349 7.40 -26.02 -22.44
C LYS A 349 7.83 -25.34 -23.74
N ALA A 350 8.72 -25.96 -24.54
CA ALA A 350 9.18 -25.40 -25.81
C ALA A 350 8.03 -25.25 -26.83
N TYR A 351 7.19 -26.28 -27.01
CA TYR A 351 6.02 -26.19 -27.89
C TYR A 351 4.99 -25.14 -27.42
N SER A 352 4.78 -25.02 -26.11
CA SER A 352 3.86 -24.02 -25.55
C SER A 352 4.39 -22.60 -25.77
N VAL A 353 5.70 -22.38 -25.60
CA VAL A 353 6.34 -21.09 -25.91
C VAL A 353 6.20 -20.73 -27.40
N SER A 354 6.45 -21.67 -28.32
CA SER A 354 6.20 -21.46 -29.77
C SER A 354 4.75 -21.04 -30.04
N GLY A 355 3.79 -21.80 -29.49
CA GLY A 355 2.36 -21.50 -29.64
C GLY A 355 1.93 -20.16 -29.03
N LEU A 356 2.48 -19.76 -27.89
CA LEU A 356 2.23 -18.44 -27.27
C LEU A 356 2.81 -17.29 -28.08
N ILE A 357 3.92 -17.51 -28.80
CA ILE A 357 4.50 -16.51 -29.72
C ILE A 357 3.66 -16.43 -31.00
N GLU A 358 3.27 -17.57 -31.57
CA GLU A 358 2.40 -17.65 -32.77
C GLU A 358 1.01 -17.01 -32.53
N THR A 359 0.49 -17.09 -31.31
CA THR A 359 -0.78 -16.47 -30.90
C THR A 359 -0.64 -15.03 -30.37
N GLY A 360 0.59 -14.58 -30.09
CA GLY A 360 0.89 -13.23 -29.60
C GLY A 360 0.77 -13.02 -28.07
N SER A 361 0.45 -14.05 -27.29
CA SER A 361 0.43 -13.97 -25.81
C SER A 361 1.82 -13.76 -25.19
N LEU A 362 2.87 -14.24 -25.85
CA LEU A 362 4.26 -14.04 -25.47
C LEU A 362 5.01 -13.26 -26.56
N SER A 363 5.90 -12.34 -26.16
CA SER A 363 6.70 -11.55 -27.11
C SER A 363 7.60 -12.46 -27.96
N SER A 364 7.70 -12.21 -29.27
CA SER A 364 8.58 -12.97 -30.17
C SER A 364 10.06 -12.92 -29.76
N ASN A 365 10.46 -11.89 -29.01
CA ASN A 365 11.80 -11.80 -28.42
C ASN A 365 12.09 -12.89 -27.37
N MET A 366 11.05 -13.60 -26.89
CA MET A 366 11.14 -14.70 -25.92
C MET A 366 11.26 -16.08 -26.59
N GLU A 367 11.45 -16.14 -27.92
CA GLU A 367 11.76 -17.38 -28.68
C GLU A 367 12.91 -18.17 -28.03
N ALA A 368 13.89 -17.45 -27.44
CA ALA A 368 15.02 -18.03 -26.73
C ALA A 368 14.64 -18.87 -25.49
N VAL A 369 13.49 -18.63 -24.84
CA VAL A 369 12.96 -19.47 -23.75
C VAL A 369 12.61 -20.87 -24.27
N GLY A 370 11.97 -20.92 -25.43
CA GLY A 370 11.56 -22.16 -26.08
C GLY A 370 12.77 -22.91 -26.64
N LEU A 371 13.69 -22.21 -27.30
CA LEU A 371 14.96 -22.77 -27.74
C LEU A 371 15.78 -23.34 -26.57
N ALA A 372 15.93 -22.59 -25.48
CA ALA A 372 16.66 -23.08 -24.32
C ALA A 372 16.01 -24.35 -23.73
N SER A 373 14.68 -24.38 -23.65
CA SER A 373 13.92 -25.56 -23.23
C SER A 373 14.11 -26.76 -24.18
N ALA A 374 14.14 -26.53 -25.49
CA ALA A 374 14.42 -27.55 -26.50
C ALA A 374 15.87 -28.10 -26.40
N CYS A 375 16.84 -27.23 -26.08
CA CYS A 375 18.21 -27.64 -25.76
C CYS A 375 18.25 -28.55 -24.51
N ILE A 376 17.54 -28.21 -23.42
CA ILE A 376 17.50 -29.08 -22.22
C ILE A 376 16.85 -30.43 -22.53
N ALA A 377 15.70 -30.45 -23.24
CA ALA A 377 15.04 -31.68 -23.66
C ALA A 377 15.97 -32.59 -24.49
N SER A 378 16.74 -31.99 -25.41
CA SER A 378 17.70 -32.70 -26.26
C SER A 378 18.94 -33.20 -25.50
N TYR A 379 19.38 -32.47 -24.47
CA TYR A 379 20.48 -32.88 -23.58
C TYR A 379 20.09 -34.11 -22.75
N ILE A 380 18.92 -34.08 -22.12
CA ILE A 380 18.41 -35.18 -21.30
C ILE A 380 18.11 -36.40 -22.18
N ASN A 381 17.43 -36.22 -23.31
CA ASN A 381 17.07 -37.31 -24.21
C ASN A 381 17.36 -36.98 -25.68
N LYS A 382 18.46 -37.54 -26.18
CA LYS A 382 18.91 -37.39 -27.59
C LYS A 382 17.87 -37.87 -28.62
N LEU A 383 16.94 -38.76 -28.25
CA LEU A 383 15.85 -39.20 -29.14
C LEU A 383 14.79 -38.11 -29.38
N CYS A 384 14.75 -37.04 -28.58
CA CYS A 384 13.84 -35.90 -28.78
C CYS A 384 14.10 -35.19 -30.13
N LEU A 385 15.29 -35.35 -30.72
CA LEU A 385 15.66 -34.84 -32.05
C LEU A 385 15.13 -35.70 -33.22
N VAL A 386 14.51 -36.85 -32.93
CA VAL A 386 13.96 -37.80 -33.92
C VAL A 386 12.47 -37.55 -34.17
N GLU A 387 11.74 -37.00 -33.18
CA GLU A 387 10.40 -36.45 -33.42
C GLU A 387 10.51 -35.15 -34.24
N ASN A 388 10.28 -35.24 -35.55
CA ASN A 388 10.45 -34.13 -36.52
C ASN A 388 9.77 -32.79 -36.14
N LYS A 389 8.83 -32.79 -35.19
CA LYS A 389 8.10 -31.58 -34.75
C LYS A 389 8.97 -30.57 -33.97
N MET A 390 9.95 -31.01 -33.17
CA MET A 390 10.78 -30.05 -32.41
C MET A 390 11.69 -29.23 -33.34
N LYS A 391 12.20 -29.87 -34.40
CA LYS A 391 13.02 -29.23 -35.45
C LYS A 391 12.23 -28.27 -36.35
N ILE A 392 10.90 -28.37 -36.39
CA ILE A 392 10.03 -27.40 -37.08
C ILE A 392 9.96 -26.10 -36.26
N CYS A 393 9.81 -26.19 -34.94
CA CYS A 393 9.77 -25.03 -34.05
C CYS A 393 11.17 -24.41 -33.83
N TYR A 394 12.20 -25.25 -33.66
CA TYR A 394 13.58 -24.82 -33.37
C TYR A 394 14.57 -25.55 -34.30
N PRO A 395 14.86 -25.01 -35.49
CA PRO A 395 15.70 -25.70 -36.49
C PRO A 395 17.18 -25.83 -36.10
N ILE A 396 17.69 -24.91 -35.28
CA ILE A 396 19.08 -24.87 -34.81
C ILE A 396 19.09 -25.08 -33.29
N ILE A 397 19.50 -26.27 -32.86
CA ILE A 397 19.64 -26.64 -31.45
C ILE A 397 21.13 -26.93 -31.20
N ASN A 398 21.83 -25.99 -30.56
CA ASN A 398 23.24 -26.09 -30.23
C ASN A 398 23.43 -25.66 -28.76
N TYR A 399 24.07 -26.51 -27.95
CA TYR A 399 24.22 -26.24 -26.52
C TYR A 399 25.52 -26.81 -25.94
N LYS A 400 25.95 -26.25 -24.80
CA LYS A 400 27.07 -26.74 -24.01
C LYS A 400 26.80 -26.64 -22.51
N MET A 401 27.09 -27.71 -21.78
CA MET A 401 27.03 -27.73 -20.32
C MET A 401 28.36 -27.23 -19.72
N ILE A 402 28.28 -26.35 -18.72
CA ILE A 402 29.41 -25.80 -17.97
C ILE A 402 29.17 -26.04 -16.49
N ALA A 403 30.17 -26.60 -15.80
CA ALA A 403 30.08 -26.94 -14.37
C ALA A 403 31.11 -26.22 -13.48
N ARG A 404 32.02 -25.43 -14.07
CA ARG A 404 33.10 -24.72 -13.39
C ARG A 404 33.10 -23.24 -13.75
N PRO A 405 33.28 -22.31 -12.79
CA PRO A 405 33.32 -20.88 -13.08
C PRO A 405 34.40 -20.45 -14.07
N GLU A 406 35.57 -21.09 -14.02
CA GLU A 406 36.72 -20.76 -14.88
C GLU A 406 36.49 -21.11 -16.35
N ASP A 407 35.58 -22.04 -16.63
CA ASP A 407 35.24 -22.46 -17.99
C ASP A 407 34.09 -21.62 -18.58
N LEU A 408 33.31 -20.94 -17.74
CA LEU A 408 32.24 -20.03 -18.19
C LEU A 408 32.81 -18.84 -18.97
N CYS A 409 33.83 -18.16 -18.43
CA CYS A 409 34.47 -17.03 -19.11
C CYS A 409 35.06 -17.44 -20.48
N LYS A 410 35.75 -18.60 -20.52
CA LYS A 410 36.33 -19.12 -21.76
C LYS A 410 35.27 -19.40 -22.81
N GLU A 411 34.15 -20.01 -22.42
CA GLU A 411 33.09 -20.29 -23.37
C GLU A 411 32.48 -18.99 -23.89
N ILE A 412 32.10 -18.09 -22.99
CA ILE A 412 31.52 -16.78 -23.31
C ILE A 412 32.39 -16.00 -24.32
N MET A 413 33.73 -16.03 -24.15
CA MET A 413 34.65 -15.41 -25.12
C MET A 413 34.69 -16.12 -26.47
N SER A 414 34.60 -17.46 -26.50
CA SER A 414 34.57 -18.26 -27.74
C SER A 414 33.21 -18.26 -28.47
N LEU A 415 32.14 -17.80 -27.82
CA LEU A 415 30.81 -17.63 -28.44
C LEU A 415 30.82 -16.66 -29.64
N THR A 416 31.86 -15.83 -29.76
CA THR A 416 32.11 -14.95 -30.91
C THR A 416 32.11 -15.71 -32.25
N ASP A 417 32.61 -16.96 -32.23
CA ASP A 417 32.76 -17.82 -33.41
C ASP A 417 31.58 -18.81 -33.61
N ARG A 418 30.66 -18.90 -32.64
CA ARG A 418 29.58 -19.90 -32.58
C ARG A 418 28.24 -19.27 -32.21
N PRO A 419 27.58 -18.57 -33.16
CA PRO A 419 26.27 -17.96 -32.90
C PRO A 419 25.19 -19.02 -32.61
N PHE A 420 24.14 -18.63 -31.88
CA PHE A 420 23.01 -19.51 -31.50
C PHE A 420 23.39 -20.69 -30.58
N THR A 421 24.45 -20.54 -29.77
CA THR A 421 24.80 -21.52 -28.73
C THR A 421 24.05 -21.23 -27.43
N THR A 422 23.42 -22.25 -26.84
CA THR A 422 22.86 -22.23 -25.48
C THR A 422 23.88 -22.75 -24.47
N ILE A 423 24.31 -21.90 -23.53
CA ILE A 423 25.09 -22.34 -22.37
C ILE A 423 24.12 -22.86 -21.29
N MET A 424 24.37 -24.06 -20.80
CA MET A 424 23.68 -24.64 -19.66
C MET A 424 24.63 -24.65 -18.47
N LEU A 425 24.19 -24.17 -17.31
CA LEU A 425 24.99 -24.12 -16.09
C LEU A 425 24.61 -25.27 -15.15
N HIS A 426 25.61 -25.90 -14.55
CA HIS A 426 25.39 -26.80 -13.42
C HIS A 426 25.07 -25.98 -12.16
N GLN A 427 24.29 -26.55 -11.24
CA GLN A 427 24.05 -25.93 -9.93
C GLN A 427 25.39 -25.68 -9.19
N GLY A 428 25.71 -24.42 -8.87
CA GLY A 428 26.99 -23.98 -8.27
C GLY A 428 27.27 -22.47 -8.42
N ARG A 429 28.05 -21.85 -7.54
CA ARG A 429 28.26 -20.38 -7.58
C ARG A 429 29.27 -19.96 -8.67
N TYR A 430 28.90 -19.06 -9.57
CA TYR A 430 29.75 -18.57 -10.66
C TYR A 430 30.26 -17.14 -10.40
N THR A 431 31.43 -17.00 -9.79
CA THR A 431 32.09 -15.70 -9.64
C THR A 431 32.97 -15.41 -10.84
N ILE A 432 32.58 -14.41 -11.64
CA ILE A 432 33.34 -13.90 -12.79
C ILE A 432 34.09 -12.64 -12.32
N LYS A 433 35.40 -12.56 -12.57
CA LYS A 433 36.27 -11.51 -12.01
C LYS A 433 36.69 -10.44 -13.02
N GLU A 434 36.28 -10.59 -14.28
CA GLU A 434 36.67 -9.74 -15.41
C GLU A 434 35.42 -9.38 -16.22
N PRO A 435 35.33 -8.15 -16.80
CA PRO A 435 34.22 -7.78 -17.67
C PRO A 435 34.12 -8.67 -18.92
N LEU A 436 32.91 -8.94 -19.41
CA LEU A 436 32.65 -9.93 -20.47
C LEU A 436 32.05 -9.31 -21.74
N ALA A 437 32.86 -9.12 -22.78
CA ALA A 437 32.39 -8.65 -24.08
C ALA A 437 31.90 -9.81 -24.98
N THR A 438 30.70 -9.71 -25.59
CA THR A 438 30.00 -10.84 -26.24
C THR A 438 29.32 -10.50 -27.57
N LYS A 439 30.07 -10.50 -28.67
CA LYS A 439 29.49 -10.26 -29.99
C LYS A 439 28.57 -11.43 -30.43
N LYS A 440 27.25 -11.19 -30.56
CA LYS A 440 26.16 -12.00 -31.21
C LYS A 440 25.14 -12.70 -30.30
N LYS A 441 24.33 -13.62 -30.85
CA LYS A 441 23.07 -14.19 -30.28
C LYS A 441 23.36 -15.38 -29.36
N HIS A 442 23.07 -15.28 -28.06
CA HIS A 442 23.40 -16.30 -27.03
C HIS A 442 22.27 -16.53 -26.01
N SER A 443 22.24 -17.69 -25.36
CA SER A 443 21.25 -18.03 -24.31
C SER A 443 21.89 -18.80 -23.14
N ILE A 444 21.46 -18.57 -21.90
CA ILE A 444 22.02 -19.17 -20.67
C ILE A 444 20.89 -19.71 -19.75
N ASN A 445 20.99 -20.94 -19.24
CA ASN A 445 19.93 -21.60 -18.45
C ASN A 445 20.42 -22.51 -17.29
N LYS A 446 19.54 -22.62 -16.27
CA LYS A 446 19.42 -23.55 -15.12
C LYS A 446 19.90 -23.06 -13.73
N ASP A 447 18.92 -23.03 -12.81
CA ASP A 447 18.90 -23.03 -11.35
C ASP A 447 19.79 -22.09 -10.51
N CYS A 448 19.38 -20.82 -10.41
CA CYS A 448 19.35 -20.05 -9.14
C CYS A 448 20.70 -19.67 -8.46
N LEU A 449 21.64 -19.08 -9.20
CA LEU A 449 23.03 -18.88 -8.73
C LEU A 449 23.57 -17.46 -8.98
N PRO A 450 24.53 -17.00 -8.15
CA PRO A 450 25.30 -15.79 -8.41
C PRO A 450 26.02 -15.89 -9.74
N VAL A 451 25.82 -14.88 -10.59
CA VAL A 451 26.68 -14.57 -11.73
C VAL A 451 26.92 -13.07 -11.72
N ASP A 452 28.18 -12.66 -11.85
CA ASP A 452 28.57 -11.27 -12.08
C ASP A 452 28.81 -11.12 -13.59
N ILE A 453 28.17 -10.18 -14.26
CA ILE A 453 28.35 -9.96 -15.70
C ILE A 453 28.27 -8.46 -15.99
N GLU A 454 29.38 -7.90 -16.44
CA GLU A 454 29.43 -6.58 -17.10
C GLU A 454 29.55 -6.81 -18.62
N PRO A 455 28.47 -6.63 -19.41
CA PRO A 455 28.51 -6.80 -20.86
C PRO A 455 28.80 -5.46 -21.56
N GLU A 456 30.03 -5.29 -22.05
CA GLU A 456 30.31 -4.29 -23.10
C GLU A 456 30.31 -4.96 -24.47
N LYS A 457 29.39 -4.56 -25.36
CA LYS A 457 29.11 -5.14 -26.69
C LYS A 457 28.45 -6.53 -26.62
N THR A 458 27.12 -6.53 -26.55
CA THR A 458 26.27 -7.67 -26.92
C THR A 458 25.78 -7.49 -28.37
N ILE A 459 25.10 -8.48 -28.94
CA ILE A 459 24.18 -8.22 -30.08
C ILE A 459 22.80 -8.81 -29.75
N HIS A 460 22.69 -9.97 -29.09
CA HIS A 460 21.48 -10.40 -28.37
C HIS A 460 21.83 -11.45 -27.28
N ALA A 461 21.30 -11.34 -26.06
CA ALA A 461 21.49 -12.33 -24.99
C ALA A 461 20.16 -12.77 -24.34
N HIS A 462 20.11 -13.99 -23.82
CA HIS A 462 18.99 -14.55 -23.05
C HIS A 462 19.43 -15.19 -21.75
N PHE A 463 18.71 -14.89 -20.66
CA PHE A 463 18.94 -15.39 -19.32
C PHE A 463 17.63 -15.96 -18.75
N GLU A 464 17.62 -17.24 -18.37
CA GLU A 464 16.47 -17.89 -17.74
C GLU A 464 16.85 -18.49 -16.37
N ASN A 465 16.02 -18.24 -15.34
CA ASN A 465 16.14 -18.80 -13.97
C ASN A 465 17.45 -18.45 -13.22
N ILE A 466 18.08 -17.30 -13.53
CA ILE A 466 19.37 -16.86 -12.92
C ILE A 466 19.14 -15.88 -11.77
N LYS A 467 20.05 -15.87 -10.77
CA LYS A 467 19.97 -15.00 -9.58
C LYS A 467 21.19 -14.07 -9.45
N PHE A 468 21.05 -12.84 -9.94
CA PHE A 468 22.05 -11.79 -9.78
C PHE A 468 22.03 -11.26 -8.33
N ILE A 469 23.08 -11.54 -7.56
CA ILE A 469 23.07 -11.32 -6.10
C ILE A 469 23.49 -9.92 -5.66
N GLU A 470 23.13 -9.60 -4.42
CA GLU A 470 23.62 -8.43 -3.69
C GLU A 470 25.16 -8.40 -3.64
N GLY A 471 25.73 -7.25 -4.03
CA GLY A 471 27.18 -7.05 -4.13
C GLY A 471 27.77 -7.27 -5.53
N GLY A 472 27.01 -7.86 -6.47
CA GLY A 472 27.40 -7.92 -7.89
C GLY A 472 27.21 -6.58 -8.62
N CYS A 473 27.88 -6.44 -9.77
CA CYS A 473 27.87 -5.25 -10.61
C CYS A 473 26.52 -4.97 -11.27
N GLN A 474 26.44 -3.83 -11.96
CA GLN A 474 25.30 -3.46 -12.80
C GLN A 474 25.34 -4.23 -14.13
N ILE A 475 24.20 -4.75 -14.57
CA ILE A 475 24.08 -5.31 -15.92
C ILE A 475 23.86 -4.14 -16.88
N LEU A 476 24.73 -4.00 -17.88
CA LEU A 476 24.67 -2.94 -18.89
C LEU A 476 24.28 -3.52 -20.27
N VAL A 477 23.46 -2.81 -21.04
CA VAL A 477 23.03 -3.18 -22.38
C VAL A 477 23.15 -1.96 -23.30
N THR A 478 24.20 -1.91 -24.13
CA THR A 478 24.61 -0.77 -24.98
C THR A 478 24.62 -1.10 -26.46
N ASP A 479 25.07 -0.20 -27.34
CA ASP A 479 25.47 -0.49 -28.73
C ASP A 479 24.40 -1.18 -29.62
N ASN A 480 23.10 -0.93 -29.39
CA ASN A 480 21.98 -1.66 -30.02
C ASN A 480 21.91 -3.17 -29.70
N SER A 481 22.58 -3.61 -28.63
CA SER A 481 22.39 -4.94 -28.02
C SER A 481 20.95 -5.19 -27.63
N VAL A 482 20.53 -6.45 -27.68
CA VAL A 482 19.31 -6.90 -26.97
C VAL A 482 19.67 -7.80 -25.79
N ALA A 483 18.97 -7.67 -24.67
CA ALA A 483 19.00 -8.64 -23.57
C ALA A 483 17.58 -9.10 -23.25
N THR A 484 17.41 -10.36 -22.89
CA THR A 484 16.12 -10.95 -22.49
C THR A 484 16.29 -11.70 -21.17
N PHE A 485 15.40 -11.45 -20.21
CA PHE A 485 15.46 -12.01 -18.87
C PHE A 485 14.09 -12.62 -18.53
N TYR A 486 14.07 -13.91 -18.19
CA TYR A 486 12.85 -14.64 -17.89
C TYR A 486 12.98 -15.40 -16.56
N LYS A 487 12.06 -15.16 -15.63
CA LYS A 487 12.06 -15.79 -14.29
C LYS A 487 13.39 -15.60 -13.52
N CYS A 488 14.08 -14.49 -13.77
CA CYS A 488 15.33 -14.13 -13.10
C CYS A 488 15.08 -13.33 -11.82
N ASN A 489 16.00 -13.44 -10.87
CA ASN A 489 16.00 -12.73 -9.59
C ASN A 489 17.18 -11.75 -9.53
N PHE A 490 16.94 -10.50 -9.14
CA PHE A 490 17.95 -9.43 -9.11
C PHE A 490 18.00 -8.74 -7.75
N SER A 491 19.20 -8.66 -7.19
CA SER A 491 19.57 -7.83 -6.03
C SER A 491 20.93 -7.14 -6.22
N ASN A 492 21.47 -7.18 -7.44
CA ASN A 492 22.76 -6.62 -7.84
C ASN A 492 22.72 -5.09 -8.05
N GLY A 493 23.84 -4.52 -8.50
CA GLY A 493 24.04 -3.09 -8.69
C GLY A 493 24.68 -2.41 -7.47
N GLN A 494 25.45 -1.35 -7.72
CA GLN A 494 26.19 -0.65 -6.66
C GLN A 494 25.26 0.22 -5.82
N LYS A 495 25.40 0.14 -4.50
CA LYS A 495 24.64 0.95 -3.54
C LYS A 495 25.09 2.42 -3.56
N GLY A 496 24.15 3.32 -3.78
CA GLY A 496 24.34 4.77 -3.61
C GLY A 496 24.18 5.23 -2.17
N CYS A 497 24.27 6.55 -1.96
CA CYS A 497 23.94 7.18 -0.68
C CYS A 497 22.47 6.95 -0.31
N GLU A 498 22.20 6.64 0.96
CA GLU A 498 20.86 6.33 1.48
C GLU A 498 19.83 7.44 1.22
N PHE A 499 20.28 8.70 1.20
CA PHE A 499 19.42 9.87 0.99
C PHE A 499 19.52 10.47 -0.41
N PHE A 500 20.15 9.80 -1.39
CA PHE A 500 20.20 10.30 -2.77
C PHE A 500 18.78 10.34 -3.38
N PRO A 501 18.37 11.39 -4.13
CA PRO A 501 19.16 12.57 -4.55
C PRO A 501 19.37 13.65 -3.48
N LYS A 502 18.56 13.69 -2.43
CA LYS A 502 18.51 14.76 -1.42
C LYS A 502 19.68 14.77 -0.42
N CYS A 503 20.77 14.09 -0.72
CA CYS A 503 21.90 13.95 0.20
C CYS A 503 22.61 15.30 0.39
N LYS A 504 22.75 15.74 1.65
CA LYS A 504 23.40 17.01 2.04
C LYS A 504 24.83 16.84 2.55
N GLY A 505 25.40 15.63 2.49
CA GLY A 505 26.73 15.32 3.04
C GLY A 505 26.73 14.87 4.52
N ASP A 506 25.55 14.64 5.09
CA ASP A 506 25.35 14.23 6.49
C ASP A 506 25.77 12.76 6.74
N GLU A 507 25.45 12.22 7.92
CA GLU A 507 25.72 10.81 8.25
C GLU A 507 24.94 9.88 7.30
N GLY A 508 25.64 8.91 6.69
CA GLY A 508 25.11 8.11 5.57
C GLY A 508 25.54 8.59 4.18
N CYS A 509 26.20 9.75 4.04
CA CYS A 509 26.83 10.15 2.78
C CYS A 509 28.17 9.42 2.53
N LEU A 510 28.29 8.74 1.39
CA LEU A 510 29.54 8.13 0.91
C LEU A 510 30.64 9.17 0.61
N ASN A 511 30.26 10.36 0.12
CA ASN A 511 31.20 11.42 -0.24
C ASN A 511 31.59 12.40 0.90
N ARG A 512 31.24 12.09 2.17
CA ARG A 512 31.39 12.96 3.37
C ARG A 512 32.77 13.63 3.54
N ARG A 513 33.84 13.07 2.97
CA ARG A 513 35.21 13.66 2.99
C ARG A 513 35.44 14.77 1.95
N LYS A 514 34.85 14.70 0.76
CA LYS A 514 35.02 15.74 -0.29
C LYS A 514 34.21 17.01 -0.01
N CYS A 515 33.16 16.91 0.80
CA CYS A 515 32.14 17.95 0.94
C CYS A 515 32.45 19.04 1.98
N LYS A 516 33.62 19.00 2.64
CA LYS A 516 33.97 19.91 3.75
C LYS A 516 34.62 21.24 3.33
N ALA A 517 35.00 21.44 2.06
CA ALA A 517 35.78 22.60 1.63
C ALA A 517 34.93 23.76 1.08
N ASP A 518 34.13 23.54 0.03
CA ASP A 518 33.67 24.65 -0.84
C ASP A 518 32.15 24.94 -0.83
N PHE A 519 31.34 24.16 -0.10
CA PHE A 519 29.89 24.07 -0.37
C PHE A 519 28.94 24.97 0.46
N GLN A 520 29.43 26.03 1.11
CA GLN A 520 28.57 26.92 1.93
C GLN A 520 27.92 28.10 1.20
N SER A 521 28.23 28.36 -0.09
CA SER A 521 27.89 29.64 -0.75
C SER A 521 26.83 29.60 -1.87
N SER A 522 26.38 28.43 -2.32
CA SER A 522 25.61 28.28 -3.58
C SER A 522 24.24 27.57 -3.46
N LEU A 523 23.45 27.89 -2.44
CA LEU A 523 22.07 27.41 -2.30
C LEU A 523 21.05 28.30 -3.04
N SER A 524 20.93 28.14 -4.36
CA SER A 524 19.82 28.75 -5.13
C SER A 524 19.38 27.96 -6.36
N ASN A 525 18.14 27.46 -6.29
CA ASN A 525 17.22 27.21 -7.42
C ASN A 525 17.75 26.48 -8.67
N SER A 526 18.04 25.19 -8.56
CA SER A 526 17.89 24.27 -9.70
C SER A 526 17.36 22.92 -9.25
N PHE A 527 16.49 22.32 -10.06
CA PHE A 527 16.40 20.86 -10.09
C PHE A 527 17.70 20.35 -10.74
N GLY A 528 18.43 19.45 -10.08
CA GLY A 528 19.53 18.71 -10.71
C GLY A 528 20.97 19.21 -10.46
N SER A 529 21.21 20.28 -9.70
CA SER A 529 22.59 20.61 -9.25
C SER A 529 22.58 21.29 -7.87
N THR A 530 23.14 20.74 -6.79
CA THR A 530 24.26 19.80 -6.68
C THR A 530 24.01 18.81 -5.54
N ASN A 531 23.80 17.54 -5.86
CA ASN A 531 23.59 16.51 -4.84
C ASN A 531 24.93 16.16 -4.20
N VAL A 532 25.03 16.26 -2.87
CA VAL A 532 26.28 16.14 -2.11
C VAL A 532 26.61 14.67 -1.80
N GLY A 533 26.05 13.73 -2.59
CA GLY A 533 26.16 12.28 -2.40
C GLY A 533 26.11 11.52 -3.71
N GLU A 534 26.51 10.25 -3.66
CA GLU A 534 26.70 9.38 -4.83
C GLU A 534 25.41 8.67 -5.25
N VAL A 535 25.19 8.62 -6.56
CA VAL A 535 24.14 7.80 -7.20
C VAL A 535 24.54 6.32 -7.07
N GLY A 536 23.58 5.43 -6.81
CA GLY A 536 23.80 4.00 -6.96
C GLY A 536 23.57 3.56 -8.41
N PHE A 537 24.21 2.49 -8.83
CA PHE A 537 23.93 1.87 -10.12
C PHE A 537 22.69 0.98 -10.01
N ALA A 538 21.77 1.08 -10.97
CA ALA A 538 20.61 0.21 -11.09
C ALA A 538 21.01 -1.26 -11.33
N GLY A 539 20.15 -2.22 -10.97
CA GLY A 539 20.40 -3.64 -11.25
C GLY A 539 20.56 -3.94 -12.75
N ILE A 540 19.77 -3.28 -13.59
CA ILE A 540 19.87 -3.29 -15.05
C ILE A 540 19.90 -1.85 -15.58
N CYS A 541 20.82 -1.56 -16.49
CA CYS A 541 20.89 -0.32 -17.25
C CYS A 541 20.89 -0.62 -18.76
N VAL A 542 20.12 0.14 -19.51
CA VAL A 542 20.06 0.08 -20.97
C VAL A 542 20.38 1.47 -21.50
N SER A 543 21.36 1.56 -22.39
CA SER A 543 21.78 2.81 -23.00
C SER A 543 22.18 2.63 -24.48
N GLU A 544 22.47 3.73 -25.18
CA GLU A 544 23.09 3.72 -26.51
C GLU A 544 22.37 2.81 -27.54
N GLY A 545 21.03 2.89 -27.58
CA GLY A 545 20.20 2.12 -28.51
C GLY A 545 19.91 0.68 -28.06
N GLY A 546 20.45 0.23 -26.92
CA GLY A 546 20.21 -1.11 -26.39
C GLY A 546 18.73 -1.38 -26.09
N THR A 547 18.34 -2.66 -25.98
CA THR A 547 16.98 -3.07 -25.62
C THR A 547 17.00 -4.18 -24.59
N ALA A 548 16.23 -4.08 -23.50
CA ALA A 548 16.01 -5.17 -22.56
C ALA A 548 14.53 -5.60 -22.50
N TYR A 549 14.29 -6.91 -22.59
CA TYR A 549 13.00 -7.55 -22.32
C TYR A 549 13.09 -8.29 -20.99
N ILE A 550 12.18 -8.02 -20.06
CA ILE A 550 12.22 -8.56 -18.69
C ILE A 550 10.82 -9.09 -18.35
N GLU A 551 10.66 -10.40 -18.18
CA GLU A 551 9.34 -11.01 -17.96
C GLU A 551 9.33 -12.01 -16.80
N SER A 552 8.30 -11.96 -15.95
CA SER A 552 8.16 -12.83 -14.78
C SER A 552 9.34 -12.79 -13.79
N CYS A 553 10.09 -11.68 -13.75
CA CYS A 553 11.28 -11.51 -12.91
C CYS A 553 10.97 -10.86 -11.55
N VAL A 554 11.85 -11.04 -10.57
CA VAL A 554 11.81 -10.33 -9.28
C VAL A 554 13.07 -9.47 -9.13
N LEU A 555 12.88 -8.17 -9.01
CA LEU A 555 13.92 -7.20 -8.68
C LEU A 555 13.67 -6.71 -7.25
N ASP A 556 14.54 -7.07 -6.31
CA ASP A 556 14.39 -6.69 -4.90
C ASP A 556 15.73 -6.25 -4.29
N ARG A 557 15.74 -5.04 -3.73
CA ARG A 557 16.90 -4.40 -3.07
C ARG A 557 18.15 -4.25 -3.93
N CYS A 558 17.99 -4.03 -5.24
CA CYS A 558 19.09 -3.61 -6.12
C CYS A 558 19.75 -2.31 -5.63
N GLY A 559 21.02 -2.10 -6.00
CA GLY A 559 21.90 -1.10 -5.38
C GLY A 559 21.39 0.34 -5.36
N GLY A 560 21.22 0.94 -6.55
CA GLY A 560 20.59 2.24 -6.74
C GLY A 560 19.09 2.12 -6.98
N GLY A 561 18.72 1.92 -8.24
CA GLY A 561 17.35 1.60 -8.67
C GLY A 561 17.18 0.16 -9.15
N GLY A 562 15.97 -0.19 -9.59
CA GLY A 562 15.70 -1.49 -10.22
C GLY A 562 16.23 -1.55 -11.64
N VAL A 563 15.60 -0.79 -12.55
CA VAL A 563 16.02 -0.69 -13.96
C VAL A 563 16.08 0.77 -14.45
N LEU A 564 17.00 1.06 -15.37
CA LEU A 564 17.22 2.38 -15.97
C LEU A 564 17.35 2.28 -17.50
N SER A 565 16.55 3.04 -18.24
CA SER A 565 16.68 3.28 -19.69
C SER A 565 17.19 4.71 -19.91
N SER A 566 18.37 4.89 -20.52
CA SER A 566 19.00 6.21 -20.74
C SER A 566 19.44 6.39 -22.20
N GLY A 567 19.29 7.58 -22.76
CA GLY A 567 19.78 7.87 -24.12
C GLY A 567 18.81 7.47 -25.24
N ASN A 568 18.92 8.15 -26.38
CA ASN A 568 18.07 7.93 -27.55
C ASN A 568 18.16 6.48 -28.07
N GLY A 569 16.99 5.93 -28.42
CA GLY A 569 16.87 4.57 -28.99
C GLY A 569 16.85 3.44 -27.96
N SER A 570 17.24 3.71 -26.70
CA SER A 570 17.25 2.72 -25.63
C SER A 570 15.83 2.32 -25.22
N LEU A 571 15.57 1.02 -25.03
CA LEU A 571 14.24 0.50 -24.66
C LEU A 571 14.31 -0.52 -23.53
N ILE A 572 13.40 -0.42 -22.55
CA ILE A 572 13.11 -1.51 -21.61
C ILE A 572 11.64 -1.90 -21.70
N GLU A 573 11.35 -3.13 -22.09
CA GLU A 573 10.03 -3.75 -21.91
C GLU A 573 10.07 -4.67 -20.67
N ILE A 574 9.22 -4.39 -19.69
CA ILE A 574 9.14 -5.11 -18.42
C ILE A 574 7.70 -5.54 -18.14
N LYS A 575 7.46 -6.84 -18.00
CA LYS A 575 6.13 -7.46 -17.96
C LYS A 575 5.99 -8.47 -16.82
N ASP A 576 4.86 -8.44 -16.10
CA ASP A 576 4.51 -9.42 -15.05
C ASP A 576 5.60 -9.60 -13.96
N CYS A 577 6.40 -8.57 -13.69
CA CYS A 577 7.50 -8.59 -12.72
C CYS A 577 7.12 -8.00 -11.36
N ILE A 578 7.91 -8.34 -10.33
CA ILE A 578 7.85 -7.72 -9.00
C ILE A 578 9.08 -6.83 -8.82
N ILE A 579 8.89 -5.54 -8.55
CA ILE A 579 9.97 -4.57 -8.32
C ILE A 579 9.78 -3.95 -6.94
N SER A 580 10.67 -4.23 -5.99
CA SER A 580 10.49 -3.76 -4.61
C SER A 580 11.73 -3.37 -3.83
N ASN A 581 11.51 -2.56 -2.79
CA ASN A 581 12.48 -2.20 -1.77
C ASN A 581 13.77 -1.55 -2.31
N MET A 582 13.70 -0.84 -3.45
CA MET A 582 14.83 -0.11 -4.02
C MET A 582 15.18 1.11 -3.18
N ARG A 583 16.47 1.48 -3.15
CA ARG A 583 16.97 2.69 -2.47
C ARG A 583 16.67 3.98 -3.24
N GLN A 584 16.39 3.88 -4.53
CA GLN A 584 16.05 5.01 -5.39
C GLN A 584 14.71 4.75 -6.10
N MET A 585 14.68 4.85 -7.43
CA MET A 585 13.52 4.58 -8.26
C MET A 585 13.37 3.08 -8.53
N GLY A 586 12.14 2.59 -8.66
CA GLY A 586 11.89 1.22 -9.14
C GLY A 586 12.28 1.06 -10.61
N ILE A 587 11.74 1.93 -11.46
CA ILE A 587 11.95 1.96 -12.91
C ILE A 587 12.21 3.42 -13.33
N GLU A 588 13.24 3.66 -14.15
CA GLU A 588 13.60 5.00 -14.65
C GLU A 588 13.78 5.01 -16.19
N ALA A 589 13.33 6.08 -16.84
CA ALA A 589 13.56 6.40 -18.25
C ALA A 589 14.04 7.86 -18.38
N ARG A 590 15.11 8.15 -19.14
CA ARG A 590 15.59 9.53 -19.37
C ARG A 590 16.41 9.69 -20.64
N GLU A 591 16.67 10.93 -21.03
CA GLU A 591 17.62 11.31 -22.10
C GLU A 591 17.31 10.70 -23.48
N GLY A 592 16.04 10.38 -23.75
CA GLY A 592 15.61 9.68 -24.97
C GLY A 592 15.25 8.20 -24.76
N GLY A 593 15.57 7.65 -23.57
CA GLY A 593 15.26 6.28 -23.21
C GLY A 593 13.76 6.04 -23.06
N ALA A 594 13.32 4.87 -23.51
CA ALA A 594 11.95 4.41 -23.46
C ALA A 594 11.76 3.27 -22.45
N ILE A 595 10.59 3.24 -21.80
CA ILE A 595 10.12 2.10 -21.02
C ILE A 595 8.70 1.67 -21.45
N LYS A 596 8.44 0.37 -21.38
CA LYS A 596 7.14 -0.26 -21.58
C LYS A 596 6.89 -1.21 -20.40
N SER A 597 6.14 -0.73 -19.41
CA SER A 597 5.89 -1.41 -18.14
C SER A 597 4.46 -1.96 -18.11
N ILE A 598 4.30 -3.29 -18.10
CA ILE A 598 3.00 -3.97 -18.21
C ILE A 598 2.78 -4.90 -17.01
N ASN A 599 1.62 -4.78 -16.34
CA ASN A 599 1.14 -5.71 -15.30
C ASN A 599 2.07 -5.92 -14.07
N ASN A 600 3.09 -5.09 -13.89
CA ASN A 600 4.08 -5.26 -12.83
C ASN A 600 3.54 -4.85 -11.45
N THR A 601 4.10 -5.43 -10.39
CA THR A 601 3.88 -4.98 -9.01
C THR A 601 5.10 -4.20 -8.51
N ILE A 602 4.95 -2.88 -8.35
CA ILE A 602 6.04 -1.95 -8.02
C ILE A 602 5.77 -1.34 -6.65
N SER A 603 6.60 -1.65 -5.64
CA SER A 603 6.28 -1.24 -4.27
C SER A 603 7.44 -1.00 -3.30
N ASN A 604 7.18 -0.16 -2.30
CA ASN A 604 8.08 0.10 -1.17
C ASN A 604 9.47 0.64 -1.55
N ASN A 605 9.62 1.27 -2.72
CA ASN A 605 10.85 1.94 -3.11
C ASN A 605 11.00 3.27 -2.36
N GLN A 606 12.21 3.66 -1.98
CA GLN A 606 12.43 4.86 -1.14
C GLN A 606 12.07 6.18 -1.86
N PHE A 607 12.12 6.21 -3.20
CA PHE A 607 11.75 7.37 -4.00
C PHE A 607 10.51 7.11 -4.88
N HIS A 608 10.59 7.30 -6.20
CA HIS A 608 9.45 7.06 -7.10
C HIS A 608 9.26 5.56 -7.39
N GLY A 609 8.02 5.14 -7.68
CA GLY A 609 7.79 3.82 -8.27
C GLY A 609 8.32 3.74 -9.71
N ILE A 610 7.83 4.63 -10.57
CA ILE A 610 8.32 4.84 -11.95
C ILE A 610 8.68 6.32 -12.14
N ALA A 611 9.80 6.59 -12.81
CA ALA A 611 10.25 7.93 -13.19
C ALA A 611 10.47 8.04 -14.71
N ILE A 612 9.81 9.01 -15.35
CA ILE A 612 10.08 9.43 -16.74
C ILE A 612 10.71 10.83 -16.68
N GLY A 613 12.04 10.89 -16.81
CA GLY A 613 12.82 12.12 -16.81
C GLY A 613 12.78 12.88 -18.15
N PRO A 614 13.64 13.91 -18.30
CA PRO A 614 13.74 14.72 -19.52
C PRO A 614 13.96 13.85 -20.75
N ASN A 615 13.30 14.17 -21.87
CA ASN A 615 13.28 13.39 -23.12
C ASN A 615 12.85 11.91 -22.97
N GLY A 616 12.40 11.45 -21.80
CA GLY A 616 12.03 10.06 -21.57
C GLY A 616 10.67 9.70 -22.16
N TYR A 617 10.52 8.42 -22.53
CA TYR A 617 9.29 7.83 -23.05
C TYR A 617 8.76 6.74 -22.12
N GLY A 618 7.45 6.73 -21.84
CA GLY A 618 6.82 5.71 -20.99
C GLY A 618 5.50 5.19 -21.53
N TYR A 619 5.38 3.88 -21.68
CA TYR A 619 4.08 3.20 -21.79
C TYR A 619 3.88 2.36 -20.52
N ILE A 620 2.87 2.70 -19.72
CA ILE A 620 2.69 2.16 -18.36
C ILE A 620 1.25 1.61 -18.29
N SER A 621 1.08 0.29 -18.32
CA SER A 621 -0.22 -0.37 -18.46
C SER A 621 -0.48 -1.43 -17.39
N GLY A 622 -1.63 -1.42 -16.71
CA GLY A 622 -2.07 -2.50 -15.81
C GLY A 622 -1.23 -2.70 -14.53
N ASN A 623 -0.28 -1.81 -14.22
CA ASN A 623 0.65 -1.99 -13.10
C ASN A 623 0.00 -1.68 -11.74
N LYS A 624 0.48 -2.33 -10.68
CA LYS A 624 0.13 -2.07 -9.27
C LYS A 624 1.28 -1.32 -8.59
N ILE A 625 1.12 -0.01 -8.40
CA ILE A 625 2.18 0.91 -7.95
C ILE A 625 1.84 1.47 -6.57
N GLN A 626 2.52 1.00 -5.51
CA GLN A 626 2.10 1.31 -4.13
C GLN A 626 3.21 1.46 -3.09
N GLY A 627 2.95 2.31 -2.07
CA GLY A 627 3.82 2.43 -0.89
C GLY A 627 5.22 2.99 -1.18
N ASN A 628 5.44 3.62 -2.33
CA ASN A 628 6.72 4.26 -2.65
C ASN A 628 6.88 5.56 -1.84
N GLY A 629 8.10 5.92 -1.49
CA GLY A 629 8.39 7.03 -0.56
C GLY A 629 8.08 8.42 -1.13
N ALA A 630 8.12 8.58 -2.45
CA ALA A 630 7.76 9.78 -3.19
C ALA A 630 6.44 9.57 -3.98
N GLU A 631 6.35 10.06 -5.22
CA GLU A 631 5.23 9.76 -6.12
C GLU A 631 5.18 8.28 -6.54
N GLY A 632 3.98 7.79 -6.86
CA GLY A 632 3.83 6.47 -7.51
C GLY A 632 4.47 6.48 -8.90
N VAL A 633 4.05 7.45 -9.73
CA VAL A 633 4.69 7.75 -11.01
C VAL A 633 5.02 9.24 -11.08
N TRP A 634 6.24 9.56 -11.51
CA TRP A 634 6.69 10.93 -11.78
C TRP A 634 7.12 11.04 -13.24
N CYS A 635 6.59 12.05 -13.94
CA CYS A 635 6.99 12.43 -15.28
C CYS A 635 7.44 13.89 -15.24
N GLY A 636 8.66 14.19 -15.68
CA GLY A 636 9.26 15.51 -15.50
C GLY A 636 10.42 15.85 -16.42
N GLY A 637 10.26 16.93 -17.20
CA GLY A 637 11.34 17.59 -17.97
C GLY A 637 11.54 19.04 -17.52
N ILE A 638 12.79 19.45 -17.25
CA ILE A 638 13.12 20.85 -16.93
C ILE A 638 13.32 21.62 -18.25
N LEU A 639 12.32 22.39 -18.66
CA LEU A 639 12.39 23.23 -19.88
C LEU A 639 13.54 24.25 -19.85
N ASP A 640 13.97 24.67 -18.66
CA ASP A 640 15.07 25.61 -18.45
C ASP A 640 16.46 25.07 -18.88
N GLN A 641 16.61 23.75 -19.01
CA GLN A 641 17.78 23.13 -19.65
C GLN A 641 17.62 23.04 -21.18
N LEU A 642 16.40 22.82 -21.67
CA LEU A 642 16.11 22.70 -23.11
C LEU A 642 16.28 24.03 -23.85
N GLU A 643 15.82 25.14 -23.27
CA GLU A 643 16.01 26.49 -23.85
C GLU A 643 17.51 26.87 -23.93
N LYS A 644 18.34 26.48 -22.95
CA LYS A 644 19.80 26.67 -22.99
C LYS A 644 20.51 25.81 -24.03
N LEU A 645 19.94 24.64 -24.36
CA LEU A 645 20.51 23.69 -25.32
C LEU A 645 20.07 23.94 -26.78
N LYS A 646 19.23 24.97 -27.04
CA LYS A 646 18.61 25.21 -28.36
C LYS A 646 17.89 23.98 -28.94
N MET A 647 17.33 23.14 -28.08
CA MET A 647 16.56 21.97 -28.51
C MET A 647 15.15 22.42 -28.89
N ASN A 648 14.67 21.98 -30.05
CA ASN A 648 13.30 22.21 -30.52
C ASN A 648 12.29 21.46 -29.63
N GLU A 649 10.98 21.54 -29.95
CA GLU A 649 9.88 20.86 -29.23
C GLU A 649 10.02 19.31 -29.13
N GLU A 650 11.03 18.75 -29.79
CA GLU A 650 11.45 17.34 -29.74
C GLU A 650 11.99 16.90 -28.36
N GLY A 651 12.32 17.83 -27.45
CA GLY A 651 12.82 17.56 -26.09
C GLY A 651 11.76 17.32 -24.99
N ALA A 652 10.48 17.17 -25.34
CA ALA A 652 9.43 16.96 -24.34
C ALA A 652 9.35 15.48 -23.89
N SER A 653 9.28 15.24 -22.57
CA SER A 653 8.99 13.90 -22.04
C SER A 653 7.58 13.44 -22.44
N ARG A 654 7.39 12.15 -22.74
CA ARG A 654 6.09 11.61 -23.19
C ARG A 654 5.70 10.37 -22.40
N ALA A 655 4.47 10.29 -21.91
CA ALA A 655 3.99 9.09 -21.21
C ALA A 655 2.51 8.78 -21.45
N VAL A 656 2.21 7.49 -21.65
CA VAL A 656 0.86 6.92 -21.71
C VAL A 656 0.68 6.02 -20.50
N LEU A 657 -0.36 6.28 -19.69
CA LEU A 657 -0.69 5.55 -18.48
C LEU A 657 -2.11 4.99 -18.60
N CYS A 658 -2.24 3.67 -18.74
CA CYS A 658 -3.52 2.98 -18.92
C CYS A 658 -3.80 1.96 -17.81
N ASP A 659 -5.00 1.99 -17.24
CA ASP A 659 -5.55 0.91 -16.38
C ASP A 659 -4.68 0.51 -15.17
N ASN A 660 -3.81 1.41 -14.68
CA ASN A 660 -2.93 1.15 -13.54
C ASN A 660 -3.65 1.39 -12.20
N ILE A 661 -3.20 0.70 -11.15
CA ILE A 661 -3.62 0.92 -9.76
C ILE A 661 -2.48 1.65 -9.03
N ILE A 662 -2.67 2.93 -8.71
CA ILE A 662 -1.63 3.79 -8.11
C ILE A 662 -2.08 4.28 -6.73
N ARG A 663 -1.52 3.72 -5.65
CA ARG A 663 -2.08 3.94 -4.30
C ARG A 663 -1.07 4.05 -3.17
N GLN A 664 -1.45 4.73 -2.08
CA GLN A 664 -0.70 4.74 -0.83
C GLN A 664 0.75 5.23 -0.94
N ASN A 665 1.09 6.02 -1.97
CA ASN A 665 2.43 6.57 -2.15
C ASN A 665 2.64 7.82 -1.25
N GLY A 666 3.90 8.08 -0.91
CA GLY A 666 4.32 9.08 0.09
C GLY A 666 4.19 10.54 -0.35
N LEU A 667 3.93 10.80 -1.63
CA LEU A 667 3.57 12.13 -2.16
C LEU A 667 2.25 12.03 -2.94
N SER A 668 2.25 12.40 -4.23
CA SER A 668 1.06 12.27 -5.09
C SER A 668 1.03 10.89 -5.77
N GLY A 669 -0.13 10.46 -6.27
CA GLY A 669 -0.19 9.25 -7.10
C GLY A 669 0.63 9.43 -8.39
N LEU A 670 0.32 10.49 -9.12
CA LEU A 670 0.97 10.89 -10.38
C LEU A 670 1.40 12.36 -10.33
N SER A 671 2.62 12.67 -10.81
CA SER A 671 3.06 14.05 -11.09
C SER A 671 3.46 14.17 -12.55
N LEU A 672 2.97 15.21 -13.23
CA LEU A 672 3.21 15.53 -14.64
C LEU A 672 3.82 16.93 -14.76
N ASP A 673 4.96 17.07 -15.43
CA ASP A 673 5.72 18.33 -15.53
C ASP A 673 6.50 18.40 -16.86
N GLY A 674 6.26 19.40 -17.71
CA GLY A 674 7.04 19.62 -18.94
C GLY A 674 6.99 18.47 -19.96
N GLY A 675 5.79 18.06 -20.40
CA GLY A 675 5.65 16.96 -21.36
C GLY A 675 4.26 16.73 -21.94
N TYR A 676 4.13 15.64 -22.70
CA TYR A 676 2.89 15.16 -23.33
C TYR A 676 2.40 13.87 -22.67
N TYR A 677 1.22 13.91 -22.07
CA TYR A 677 0.75 12.82 -21.21
C TYR A 677 -0.68 12.37 -21.54
N GLU A 678 -0.89 11.07 -21.67
CA GLU A 678 -2.22 10.45 -21.69
C GLU A 678 -2.39 9.59 -20.43
N VAL A 679 -3.49 9.80 -19.71
CA VAL A 679 -3.79 9.16 -18.43
C VAL A 679 -5.22 8.65 -18.50
N LYS A 680 -5.40 7.34 -18.73
CA LYS A 680 -6.68 6.72 -19.07
C LYS A 680 -7.03 5.51 -18.20
N GLY A 681 -8.26 5.43 -17.68
CA GLY A 681 -8.75 4.22 -16.98
C GLY A 681 -8.07 3.87 -15.65
N ASN A 682 -7.14 4.70 -15.15
CA ASN A 682 -6.36 4.39 -13.94
C ASN A 682 -7.19 4.54 -12.67
N ARG A 683 -6.81 3.79 -11.63
CA ARG A 683 -7.38 3.85 -10.27
C ARG A 683 -6.35 4.45 -9.31
N ILE A 684 -6.50 5.73 -8.96
CA ILE A 684 -5.48 6.52 -8.25
C ILE A 684 -5.99 6.98 -6.88
N TYR A 685 -5.55 6.33 -5.79
CA TYR A 685 -6.21 6.52 -4.49
C TYR A 685 -5.34 6.41 -3.22
N ALA A 686 -5.83 7.00 -2.13
CA ALA A 686 -5.19 6.97 -0.81
C ALA A 686 -3.71 7.43 -0.77
N ASN A 687 -3.28 8.28 -1.71
CA ASN A 687 -1.94 8.88 -1.73
C ASN A 687 -1.86 10.08 -0.77
N LEU A 688 -0.65 10.37 -0.25
CA LEU A 688 -0.45 11.33 0.85
C LEU A 688 -0.69 12.80 0.49
N LEU A 689 -0.61 13.14 -0.80
CA LEU A 689 -0.94 14.45 -1.33
C LEU A 689 -2.12 14.35 -2.30
N TRP A 690 -1.90 14.65 -3.58
CA TRP A 690 -2.94 14.65 -4.61
C TRP A 690 -3.01 13.29 -5.29
N GLY A 691 -4.18 12.94 -5.86
CA GLY A 691 -4.24 11.82 -6.80
C GLY A 691 -3.30 12.08 -7.97
N MET A 692 -3.47 13.24 -8.61
CA MET A 692 -2.60 13.71 -9.68
C MET A 692 -2.26 15.20 -9.53
N MET A 693 -1.05 15.56 -9.93
CA MET A 693 -0.55 16.93 -9.94
C MET A 693 0.05 17.26 -11.32
N VAL A 694 -0.57 18.19 -12.04
CA VAL A 694 -0.13 18.69 -13.36
C VAL A 694 0.57 20.03 -13.20
N LYS A 695 1.72 20.23 -13.84
CA LYS A 695 2.61 21.39 -13.69
C LYS A 695 3.09 21.90 -15.06
N SER A 696 3.85 23.00 -15.04
CA SER A 696 4.65 23.64 -16.10
C SER A 696 4.55 23.05 -17.52
N ARG A 697 4.02 23.83 -18.49
CA ARG A 697 3.89 23.50 -19.93
C ARG A 697 3.53 22.02 -20.24
N SER A 698 2.69 21.38 -19.43
CA SER A 698 2.25 19.99 -19.65
C SER A 698 1.00 19.95 -20.51
N TYR A 699 1.07 19.25 -21.64
CA TYR A 699 -0.09 18.83 -22.41
C TYR A 699 -0.60 17.51 -21.84
N SER A 700 -1.87 17.44 -21.44
CA SER A 700 -2.36 16.25 -20.72
C SER A 700 -3.81 15.90 -21.06
N TYR A 701 -4.03 14.64 -21.44
CA TYR A 701 -5.35 14.05 -21.60
C TYR A 701 -5.62 13.14 -20.39
N ILE A 702 -6.62 13.48 -19.60
CA ILE A 702 -6.99 12.80 -18.35
C ILE A 702 -8.40 12.27 -18.53
N LEU A 703 -8.52 10.98 -18.85
CA LEU A 703 -9.73 10.39 -19.40
C LEU A 703 -10.21 9.19 -18.56
N ASN A 704 -11.47 9.19 -18.12
CA ASN A 704 -12.13 8.01 -17.53
C ASN A 704 -11.39 7.34 -16.33
N ASN A 705 -10.65 8.11 -15.53
CA ASN A 705 -9.93 7.58 -14.35
C ASN A 705 -10.85 7.55 -13.10
N GLU A 706 -10.62 6.59 -12.21
CA GLU A 706 -11.16 6.60 -10.84
C GLU A 706 -10.12 7.21 -9.89
N ILE A 707 -10.38 8.40 -9.36
CA ILE A 707 -9.48 9.09 -8.44
C ILE A 707 -10.23 9.24 -7.10
N PHE A 708 -9.77 8.60 -6.02
CA PHE A 708 -10.50 8.64 -4.73
C PHE A 708 -9.63 8.63 -3.47
N GLU A 709 -10.17 8.96 -2.29
CA GLU A 709 -9.53 8.88 -0.96
C GLU A 709 -8.15 9.60 -0.77
N ASN A 710 -7.64 10.33 -1.78
CA ASN A 710 -6.37 11.07 -1.68
C ASN A 710 -6.45 12.26 -0.69
N LYS A 711 -5.34 12.51 0.02
CA LYS A 711 -5.27 13.32 1.26
C LYS A 711 -5.24 14.84 1.07
N CYS A 712 -5.01 15.35 -0.13
CA CYS A 712 -5.11 16.77 -0.48
C CYS A 712 -6.20 17.08 -1.51
N GLY A 713 -6.64 16.10 -2.30
CA GLY A 713 -7.56 16.31 -3.41
C GLY A 713 -7.35 15.32 -4.55
N GLY A 714 -8.22 15.38 -5.56
CA GLY A 714 -8.15 14.51 -6.73
C GLY A 714 -7.06 14.95 -7.71
N ILE A 715 -7.37 15.95 -8.54
CA ILE A 715 -6.45 16.54 -9.53
C ILE A 715 -6.11 17.97 -9.13
N ARG A 716 -4.82 18.29 -9.04
CA ARG A 716 -4.33 19.67 -8.96
C ARG A 716 -3.66 20.07 -10.27
N ILE A 717 -4.08 21.20 -10.82
CA ILE A 717 -3.38 21.89 -11.90
C ILE A 717 -2.65 23.08 -11.28
N GLY A 718 -1.32 23.04 -11.37
CA GLY A 718 -0.42 24.11 -11.00
C GLY A 718 -0.45 25.28 -12.00
N HIS A 719 0.60 26.09 -12.02
CA HIS A 719 0.78 27.05 -13.11
C HIS A 719 1.16 26.29 -14.39
N ASN A 720 0.21 26.15 -15.31
CA ASN A 720 0.43 25.51 -16.60
C ASN A 720 0.40 26.56 -17.72
N TYR A 721 1.55 27.18 -17.94
CA TYR A 721 1.74 28.18 -19.00
C TYR A 721 1.48 27.54 -20.36
N THR A 722 0.64 28.20 -21.16
CA THR A 722 0.32 27.95 -22.60
C THR A 722 -0.13 26.54 -23.03
N ALA A 723 0.12 25.47 -22.27
CA ALA A 723 -0.26 24.11 -22.60
C ALA A 723 -1.74 23.79 -22.27
N ALA A 724 -2.30 22.81 -22.96
CA ALA A 724 -3.70 22.40 -22.81
C ALA A 724 -3.85 21.15 -21.93
N VAL A 725 -4.80 21.18 -20.99
CA VAL A 725 -5.16 20.03 -20.16
C VAL A 725 -6.64 19.71 -20.41
N PHE A 726 -6.91 18.47 -20.76
CA PHE A 726 -8.25 17.93 -20.99
C PHE A 726 -8.57 16.95 -19.87
N ILE A 727 -9.70 17.15 -19.19
CA ILE A 727 -10.16 16.30 -18.09
C ILE A 727 -11.60 15.88 -18.43
N ASP A 728 -11.80 14.63 -18.87
CA ASP A 728 -13.10 14.14 -19.32
C ASP A 728 -13.45 12.76 -18.75
N GLY A 729 -14.72 12.56 -18.41
CA GLY A 729 -15.30 11.27 -17.98
C GLY A 729 -14.76 10.66 -16.68
N ASN A 730 -13.91 11.37 -15.93
CA ASN A 730 -13.30 10.86 -14.70
C ASN A 730 -14.30 10.83 -13.53
N THR A 731 -14.15 9.86 -12.62
CA THR A 731 -14.87 9.83 -11.34
C THR A 731 -13.93 10.25 -10.22
N LEU A 732 -14.26 11.35 -9.53
CA LEU A 732 -13.46 11.91 -8.43
C LEU A 732 -14.28 11.94 -7.13
N ARG A 733 -13.81 11.29 -6.07
CA ARG A 733 -14.60 11.15 -4.81
C ARG A 733 -13.77 10.98 -3.54
N ASP A 734 -14.39 11.19 -2.38
CA ASP A 734 -13.85 10.84 -1.05
C ASP A 734 -12.50 11.49 -0.65
N HIS A 735 -12.02 12.50 -1.39
CA HIS A 735 -10.76 13.20 -1.11
C HIS A 735 -10.85 14.09 0.12
N SER A 736 -9.79 14.26 0.91
CA SER A 736 -9.80 15.24 2.01
C SER A 736 -9.76 16.72 1.56
N GLY A 737 -9.90 16.97 0.25
CA GLY A 737 -9.90 18.29 -0.37
C GLY A 737 -10.72 18.30 -1.66
N PRO A 738 -10.53 19.29 -2.54
CA PRO A 738 -11.31 19.40 -3.77
C PRO A 738 -11.03 18.26 -4.75
N GLY A 739 -12.05 17.81 -5.46
CA GLY A 739 -11.91 16.85 -6.56
C GLY A 739 -10.99 17.38 -7.67
N ILE A 740 -11.23 18.60 -8.15
CA ILE A 740 -10.33 19.30 -9.10
C ILE A 740 -9.98 20.68 -8.51
N TYR A 741 -8.70 21.06 -8.57
CA TYR A 741 -8.22 22.37 -8.13
C TYR A 741 -7.28 23.00 -9.17
N ILE A 742 -7.45 24.30 -9.44
CA ILE A 742 -6.67 25.05 -10.43
C ILE A 742 -6.07 26.29 -9.75
N ILE A 743 -4.73 26.48 -9.86
CA ILE A 743 -4.06 27.65 -9.26
C ILE A 743 -4.24 28.91 -10.14
N ASN A 744 -5.26 29.72 -9.82
CA ASN A 744 -5.53 31.01 -10.48
C ASN A 744 -4.94 32.24 -9.74
N SER A 745 -4.03 32.05 -8.78
CA SER A 745 -3.78 33.04 -7.71
C SER A 745 -2.78 34.17 -7.99
N MET A 746 -2.14 34.24 -9.17
CA MET A 746 -1.21 35.34 -9.49
C MET A 746 -1.92 36.70 -9.53
N ASP A 747 -3.12 36.78 -10.11
CA ASP A 747 -3.88 38.04 -10.22
C ASP A 747 -4.12 38.73 -8.86
N LYS A 748 -4.38 37.95 -7.79
CA LYS A 748 -4.60 38.48 -6.43
C LYS A 748 -3.32 39.00 -5.76
N ILE A 749 -2.15 38.52 -6.18
CA ILE A 749 -0.84 38.97 -5.69
C ILE A 749 -0.38 40.20 -6.47
N VAL A 750 -0.55 40.18 -7.80
CA VAL A 750 -0.27 41.31 -8.70
C VAL A 750 -1.12 42.53 -8.32
N GLN A 751 -2.41 42.36 -8.04
CA GLN A 751 -3.30 43.47 -7.65
C GLN A 751 -2.98 44.08 -6.26
N LYS A 752 -2.27 43.36 -5.37
CA LYS A 752 -1.98 43.83 -4.00
C LYS A 752 -0.58 44.41 -3.78
N ASN A 753 0.42 43.98 -4.56
CA ASN A 753 1.81 44.37 -4.33
C ASN A 753 2.24 45.56 -5.21
N LYS A 754 2.18 46.79 -4.65
CA LYS A 754 2.71 48.01 -5.30
C LYS A 754 4.23 47.99 -5.51
N ASN A 755 4.98 47.10 -4.85
CA ASN A 755 6.42 46.95 -5.03
C ASN A 755 6.77 46.05 -6.23
N ARG A 756 6.82 46.65 -7.43
CA ARG A 756 7.28 46.00 -8.67
C ARG A 756 8.62 45.28 -8.52
N HIS A 757 9.55 45.78 -7.70
CA HIS A 757 10.92 45.26 -7.64
C HIS A 757 11.04 43.85 -7.04
N THR A 758 10.28 43.54 -5.98
CA THR A 758 10.27 42.20 -5.37
C THR A 758 9.50 41.21 -6.24
N LEU A 759 8.43 41.68 -6.90
CA LEU A 759 7.69 40.87 -7.86
C LEU A 759 8.59 40.49 -9.06
N LYS A 760 9.34 41.45 -9.60
CA LYS A 760 10.29 41.23 -10.70
C LYS A 760 11.30 40.13 -10.34
N LYS A 761 11.85 40.13 -9.12
CA LYS A 761 12.83 39.12 -8.68
C LYS A 761 12.25 37.70 -8.50
N ILE A 762 10.94 37.59 -8.24
CA ILE A 762 10.20 36.31 -8.19
C ILE A 762 9.82 35.84 -9.60
N LEU A 763 9.53 36.77 -10.51
CA LEU A 763 9.26 36.51 -11.92
C LEU A 763 10.55 36.16 -12.69
N GLU A 764 11.70 36.78 -12.34
CA GLU A 764 13.04 36.48 -12.87
C GLU A 764 13.57 35.12 -12.38
N THR A 765 12.94 34.47 -11.40
CA THR A 765 13.26 33.11 -10.94
C THR A 765 12.29 32.04 -11.46
N VAL A 766 11.30 32.43 -12.26
CA VAL A 766 10.48 31.53 -13.07
C VAL A 766 10.65 31.98 -14.51
N THR A 767 11.59 31.36 -15.23
CA THR A 767 11.87 31.61 -16.65
C THR A 767 10.64 31.27 -17.49
N VAL A 768 9.85 32.30 -17.74
CA VAL A 768 8.73 32.30 -18.66
C VAL A 768 9.27 32.86 -19.98
N GLY A 769 9.18 32.07 -21.05
CA GLY A 769 9.86 32.34 -22.32
C GLY A 769 9.44 33.66 -22.97
N ASP A 770 10.29 34.21 -23.84
CA ASP A 770 10.06 35.51 -24.47
C ASP A 770 8.69 35.57 -25.18
N GLY A 771 7.78 36.39 -24.64
CA GLY A 771 6.40 36.56 -25.12
C GLY A 771 5.31 35.89 -24.28
N GLU A 772 5.65 34.96 -23.38
CA GLU A 772 4.69 34.37 -22.45
C GLU A 772 4.41 35.32 -21.25
N ILE A 773 3.15 35.50 -20.88
CA ILE A 773 2.78 36.38 -19.75
C ILE A 773 2.82 35.58 -18.45
N ALA A 774 3.89 35.78 -17.68
CA ALA A 774 4.05 35.20 -16.35
C ALA A 774 2.86 35.53 -15.44
N GLY A 775 2.05 34.51 -15.14
CA GLY A 775 0.83 34.59 -14.33
C GLY A 775 -0.45 34.09 -15.04
N LYS A 776 -0.45 33.92 -16.36
CA LYS A 776 -1.58 33.33 -17.10
C LYS A 776 -1.38 31.83 -17.35
N SER A 777 -2.11 31.00 -16.62
CA SER A 777 -2.33 29.58 -16.98
C SER A 777 -3.45 29.50 -18.03
N ARG A 778 -3.37 28.57 -19.00
CA ARG A 778 -4.58 28.22 -19.75
C ARG A 778 -5.58 27.53 -18.81
N VAL A 779 -6.86 27.78 -19.02
CA VAL A 779 -7.94 27.08 -18.30
C VAL A 779 -8.05 25.67 -18.88
N PRO A 780 -8.12 24.61 -18.05
CA PRO A 780 -8.34 23.25 -18.55
C PRO A 780 -9.71 23.11 -19.21
N PHE A 781 -9.79 22.23 -20.20
CA PHE A 781 -11.06 21.73 -20.71
C PHE A 781 -11.57 20.66 -19.75
N ILE A 782 -12.77 20.87 -19.18
CA ILE A 782 -13.37 19.98 -18.18
C ILE A 782 -14.78 19.63 -18.66
N SER A 783 -15.04 18.34 -18.90
CA SER A 783 -16.33 17.83 -19.37
C SER A 783 -16.65 16.48 -18.69
N SER A 784 -17.94 16.12 -18.60
CA SER A 784 -18.42 14.77 -18.24
C SER A 784 -17.91 14.12 -16.94
N ASN A 785 -17.21 14.86 -16.06
CA ASN A 785 -16.60 14.29 -14.85
C ASN A 785 -17.62 14.14 -13.71
N ASN A 786 -17.69 12.96 -13.10
CA ASN A 786 -18.51 12.66 -11.93
C ASN A 786 -17.72 13.01 -10.64
N VAL A 787 -17.81 14.28 -10.21
CA VAL A 787 -17.16 14.76 -8.99
C VAL A 787 -18.10 14.61 -7.79
N ARG A 788 -18.02 13.47 -7.10
CA ARG A 788 -18.71 13.24 -5.82
C ARG A 788 -17.83 13.68 -4.66
N ASN A 789 -17.77 14.99 -4.46
CA ASN A 789 -17.16 15.57 -3.28
C ASN A 789 -18.10 15.41 -2.06
N ASP A 790 -18.32 14.16 -1.63
CA ASP A 790 -18.89 13.81 -0.31
C ASP A 790 -18.12 14.52 0.83
N ASN A 791 -16.89 14.94 0.51
CA ASN A 791 -16.00 15.78 1.27
C ASN A 791 -16.06 17.30 0.94
N GLU A 792 -17.25 17.92 0.95
CA GLU A 792 -17.37 19.17 1.76
C GLU A 792 -16.84 18.92 3.18
N ARG A 793 -17.04 17.68 3.66
CA ARG A 793 -16.39 17.05 4.82
C ARG A 793 -14.86 16.87 4.72
N GLY A 794 -14.17 17.32 3.66
CA GLY A 794 -12.72 17.54 3.71
C GLY A 794 -12.33 18.66 4.69
N ILE A 795 -13.34 19.46 5.08
CA ILE A 795 -13.31 20.46 6.14
C ILE A 795 -13.68 19.85 7.50
N GLN A 796 -14.29 18.66 7.56
CA GLN A 796 -14.69 18.05 8.83
C GLN A 796 -13.47 17.67 9.64
N HIS A 797 -13.37 18.34 10.77
CA HIS A 797 -12.38 18.08 11.78
C HIS A 797 -12.72 16.73 12.44
N PRO A 798 -11.75 15.96 12.98
CA PRO A 798 -12.02 14.63 13.57
C PRO A 798 -13.07 14.60 14.70
N LYS A 799 -13.49 15.76 15.21
CA LYS A 799 -14.55 15.92 16.21
C LYS A 799 -15.97 15.92 15.64
N ASP A 800 -16.14 16.13 14.34
CA ASP A 800 -17.45 16.40 13.72
C ASP A 800 -18.22 15.11 13.35
N VAL A 801 -17.65 13.93 13.61
CA VAL A 801 -18.06 12.66 12.97
C VAL A 801 -19.08 11.84 13.79
N VAL A 802 -19.03 11.83 15.13
CA VAL A 802 -19.98 11.06 15.97
C VAL A 802 -20.32 11.78 17.28
N ARG A 803 -21.61 11.75 17.67
CA ARG A 803 -22.05 12.16 19.01
C ARG A 803 -21.67 11.08 20.02
N LEU A 804 -20.64 11.36 20.80
CA LEU A 804 -20.04 10.42 21.75
C LEU A 804 -20.95 10.16 22.96
N LEU A 805 -20.99 8.91 23.44
CA LEU A 805 -21.65 8.52 24.71
C LEU A 805 -21.09 9.33 25.88
N GLU A 806 -21.97 9.78 26.80
CA GLU A 806 -21.60 10.51 28.00
C GLU A 806 -22.42 10.04 29.22
N ALA A 807 -21.76 9.33 30.12
CA ALA A 807 -22.34 8.79 31.35
C ALA A 807 -21.52 9.21 32.58
N CYS A 808 -22.12 9.13 33.77
CA CYS A 808 -21.37 9.27 35.03
C CYS A 808 -20.45 8.06 35.25
N CYS A 809 -19.15 8.29 35.51
CA CYS A 809 -18.15 7.25 35.73
C CYS A 809 -18.31 6.44 37.04
N PHE A 810 -19.38 6.64 37.80
CA PHE A 810 -19.66 5.89 39.03
C PHE A 810 -21.00 5.17 38.99
N CYS A 811 -22.08 5.91 38.71
CA CYS A 811 -23.45 5.38 38.71
C CYS A 811 -24.02 5.16 37.30
N HIS A 812 -23.21 5.38 36.25
CA HIS A 812 -23.57 5.25 34.82
C HIS A 812 -24.77 6.10 34.33
N ASN A 813 -25.44 6.83 35.22
CA ASN A 813 -26.52 7.74 34.85
C ASN A 813 -26.09 8.80 33.84
N ILE A 814 -26.90 8.94 32.80
CA ILE A 814 -26.79 9.96 31.76
C ILE A 814 -27.38 11.26 32.32
N SER A 815 -26.56 12.31 32.40
CA SER A 815 -27.02 13.64 32.79
C SER A 815 -26.55 14.64 31.75
N GLN A 816 -27.41 15.60 31.39
CA GLN A 816 -27.04 16.68 30.47
C GLN A 816 -25.98 17.63 31.06
N GLN A 817 -25.71 17.57 32.38
CA GLN A 817 -24.77 18.46 33.08
C GLN A 817 -23.71 17.70 33.91
N LEU A 818 -23.03 16.73 33.30
CA LEU A 818 -21.91 16.04 33.93
C LEU A 818 -20.68 16.96 34.15
N LYS A 819 -20.12 16.95 35.36
CA LYS A 819 -18.90 17.67 35.74
C LYS A 819 -17.66 16.82 35.45
N SER A 820 -16.71 17.36 34.69
CA SER A 820 -15.43 16.69 34.40
C SER A 820 -14.46 16.74 35.58
N CYS A 821 -13.70 15.66 35.79
CA CYS A 821 -12.56 15.58 36.71
C CYS A 821 -11.61 16.78 36.53
N SER A 822 -11.25 17.46 37.61
CA SER A 822 -10.44 18.69 37.56
C SER A 822 -9.03 18.47 36.98
N ARG A 823 -8.48 17.26 37.16
CA ARG A 823 -7.13 16.86 36.72
C ARG A 823 -7.13 16.34 35.27
N CYS A 824 -7.61 15.12 35.02
CA CYS A 824 -7.53 14.48 33.69
C CYS A 824 -8.53 15.02 32.66
N LYS A 825 -9.59 15.73 33.09
CA LYS A 825 -10.74 16.21 32.27
C LYS A 825 -11.56 15.13 31.55
N LYS A 826 -11.14 13.86 31.59
CA LYS A 826 -11.71 12.71 30.87
C LYS A 826 -12.89 12.08 31.59
N ALA A 827 -12.73 11.74 32.88
CA ALA A 827 -13.82 11.23 33.70
C ALA A 827 -14.89 12.31 33.97
N LYS A 828 -16.16 11.90 34.01
CA LYS A 828 -17.35 12.75 34.13
C LYS A 828 -18.26 12.23 35.26
N TYR A 829 -18.86 13.15 36.02
CA TYR A 829 -19.66 12.81 37.21
C TYR A 829 -20.93 13.65 37.30
N CYS A 830 -22.05 13.05 37.70
CA CYS A 830 -23.31 13.78 37.95
C CYS A 830 -23.29 14.52 39.30
N SER A 831 -22.60 13.99 40.31
CA SER A 831 -22.49 14.59 41.65
C SER A 831 -21.04 14.53 42.18
N ARG A 832 -20.76 15.34 43.21
CA ARG A 832 -19.47 15.30 43.92
C ARG A 832 -19.28 14.00 44.69
N GLU A 833 -20.36 13.42 45.19
CA GLU A 833 -20.39 12.12 45.85
C GLU A 833 -19.94 10.99 44.92
N CYS A 834 -20.51 10.92 43.71
CA CYS A 834 -20.07 9.98 42.66
C CYS A 834 -18.57 10.13 42.34
N GLN A 835 -18.06 11.37 42.32
CA GLN A 835 -16.64 11.62 42.15
C GLN A 835 -15.80 11.08 43.33
N THR A 836 -16.21 11.32 44.57
CA THR A 836 -15.51 10.85 45.77
C THR A 836 -15.47 9.32 45.82
N ASN A 837 -16.61 8.66 45.60
CA ASN A 837 -16.73 7.21 45.67
C ASN A 837 -15.89 6.52 44.57
N HIS A 838 -15.88 7.08 43.35
CA HIS A 838 -15.04 6.57 42.28
C HIS A 838 -13.54 6.91 42.45
N TRP A 839 -13.18 7.94 43.21
CA TRP A 839 -11.80 8.43 43.30
C TRP A 839 -10.79 7.37 43.75
N ILE A 840 -11.21 6.43 44.59
CA ILE A 840 -10.38 5.31 45.08
C ILE A 840 -9.79 4.52 43.90
N LYS A 841 -10.62 4.15 42.92
CA LYS A 841 -10.18 3.49 41.67
C LYS A 841 -9.58 4.50 40.69
N HIS A 842 -10.25 5.63 40.49
CA HIS A 842 -9.87 6.61 39.47
C HIS A 842 -8.51 7.25 39.67
N LYS A 843 -8.00 7.40 40.90
CA LYS A 843 -6.75 8.12 41.21
C LYS A 843 -5.56 7.67 40.36
N HIS A 844 -5.41 6.37 40.16
CA HIS A 844 -4.30 5.78 39.39
C HIS A 844 -4.50 5.99 37.88
N MET A 845 -5.67 5.61 37.36
CA MET A 845 -6.06 5.85 35.96
C MET A 845 -6.03 7.33 35.57
N CYS A 846 -6.38 8.23 36.49
CA CYS A 846 -6.35 9.68 36.31
C CYS A 846 -4.93 10.21 36.08
N LYS A 847 -3.90 9.55 36.63
CA LYS A 847 -2.50 9.87 36.34
C LYS A 847 -2.15 9.38 34.93
N LEU A 848 -2.37 8.10 34.65
CA LEU A 848 -2.04 7.44 33.37
C LEU A 848 -2.72 8.11 32.17
N LEU A 849 -4.05 8.31 32.23
CA LEU A 849 -4.80 9.02 31.18
C LEU A 849 -4.30 10.45 30.94
N ASN A 850 -3.70 11.09 31.95
CA ASN A 850 -3.12 12.42 31.84
C ASN A 850 -1.68 12.38 31.29
N GLU A 851 -1.09 11.21 31.11
CA GLU A 851 0.27 11.01 30.58
C GLU A 851 0.20 10.41 29.15
N SER A 852 -0.62 9.38 28.89
CA SER A 852 -0.66 8.66 27.59
C SER A 852 -1.08 9.50 26.37
N TYR A 853 -1.88 10.55 26.57
CA TYR A 853 -2.44 11.38 25.48
C TYR A 853 -1.94 12.84 25.52
N ILE A 854 -0.72 13.04 26.01
CA ILE A 854 -0.06 14.34 26.02
C ILE A 854 1.26 14.25 25.25
N ILE A 855 1.49 15.20 24.35
CA ILE A 855 2.80 15.45 23.76
C ILE A 855 3.42 16.64 24.52
N GLU A 856 4.50 16.39 25.27
CA GLU A 856 5.23 17.44 26.00
C GLU A 856 6.37 17.99 25.15
N VAL A 857 6.42 19.32 25.00
CA VAL A 857 7.51 20.02 24.31
C VAL A 857 8.16 21.01 25.28
N GLN A 858 9.49 20.94 25.41
CA GLN A 858 10.26 21.88 26.24
C GLN A 858 10.37 23.23 25.54
N MET A 859 10.07 24.32 26.24
CA MET A 859 10.05 25.67 25.65
C MET A 859 11.42 26.14 25.13
N ARG A 860 12.53 25.54 25.60
CA ARG A 860 13.88 25.78 25.06
C ARG A 860 14.09 25.24 23.65
N ASN A 861 13.26 24.28 23.22
CA ASN A 861 13.27 23.69 21.87
C ASN A 861 12.33 24.45 20.91
N ILE A 862 11.78 25.59 21.35
CA ILE A 862 10.75 26.35 20.64
C ILE A 862 11.32 27.74 20.32
N GLN A 863 11.34 28.10 19.05
CA GLN A 863 11.85 29.39 18.58
C GLN A 863 10.69 30.40 18.41
N PRO A 864 10.88 31.69 18.76
CA PRO A 864 9.96 32.74 18.35
C PRO A 864 9.92 32.81 16.82
N ASN A 865 8.72 32.94 16.24
CA ASN A 865 8.54 32.92 14.79
C ASN A 865 9.07 34.22 14.12
N ASN A 866 10.39 34.31 13.90
CA ASN A 866 11.11 35.49 13.40
C ASN A 866 12.13 35.12 12.30
N LEU A 867 11.90 35.61 11.08
CA LEU A 867 12.96 35.79 10.07
C LEU A 867 13.80 37.03 10.45
N GLY A 868 14.79 36.83 11.33
CA GLY A 868 15.71 37.87 11.78
C GLY A 868 16.43 37.42 13.05
N GLY A 869 17.73 37.11 12.94
CA GLY A 869 18.50 36.50 14.02
C GLY A 869 18.76 37.45 15.20
N SER A 870 18.34 37.05 16.39
CA SER A 870 18.88 37.54 17.66
C SER A 870 18.63 36.50 18.76
N SER A 871 19.69 35.96 19.34
CA SER A 871 19.64 34.93 20.38
C SER A 871 19.42 35.52 21.79
N GLU A 872 18.28 36.16 22.03
CA GLU A 872 17.81 36.52 23.38
C GLU A 872 16.44 35.91 23.70
N PRO A 873 16.22 35.41 24.94
CA PRO A 873 14.94 34.85 25.34
C PRO A 873 13.92 35.94 25.72
N PHE A 874 12.76 35.91 25.05
CA PHE A 874 11.47 36.42 25.55
C PHE A 874 11.49 37.71 26.40
N LYS A 875 12.01 38.82 25.88
CA LYS A 875 11.68 40.16 26.40
C LYS A 875 10.49 40.75 25.65
N THR A 876 9.48 41.15 26.41
CA THR A 876 8.27 41.81 25.93
C THR A 876 8.59 43.24 25.47
N ASN A 877 8.87 43.42 24.18
CA ASN A 877 8.40 44.56 23.37
C ASN A 877 8.87 44.46 21.91
N LYS A 878 7.98 44.77 20.96
CA LYS A 878 8.18 44.76 19.49
C LYS A 878 8.27 43.39 18.80
N MET A 879 7.28 42.51 19.02
CA MET A 879 6.95 41.49 18.01
C MET A 879 6.40 42.17 16.75
N LYS A 880 7.07 42.03 15.60
CA LYS A 880 6.51 42.46 14.32
C LYS A 880 5.34 41.54 13.94
N ILE A 881 4.26 42.16 13.52
CA ILE A 881 2.95 41.52 13.30
C ILE A 881 3.02 40.48 12.19
N ARG A 882 2.76 39.20 12.51
CA ARG A 882 2.30 38.21 11.52
C ARG A 882 1.10 38.80 10.79
N SER A 883 1.18 38.95 9.46
CA SER A 883 0.09 39.49 8.65
C SER A 883 -1.01 38.44 8.51
N PHE A 884 -2.20 38.77 9.02
CA PHE A 884 -3.41 37.95 8.91
C PHE A 884 -4.33 38.52 7.82
N SER A 885 -5.13 37.66 7.20
CA SER A 885 -6.17 38.12 6.27
C SER A 885 -7.21 38.95 7.03
N PRO A 886 -7.66 40.11 6.52
CA PRO A 886 -8.73 40.90 7.14
C PRO A 886 -10.06 40.15 7.31
N LYS A 887 -10.22 38.99 6.64
CA LYS A 887 -11.40 38.12 6.76
C LYS A 887 -11.36 37.16 7.96
N LEU A 888 -10.25 37.07 8.70
CA LEU A 888 -10.15 36.21 9.89
C LEU A 888 -10.80 36.91 11.09
N VAL A 889 -11.97 36.41 11.49
CA VAL A 889 -12.72 36.89 12.66
C VAL A 889 -12.02 36.40 13.93
N GLY A 890 -11.91 37.24 14.97
CA GLY A 890 -11.48 36.78 16.30
C GLY A 890 -9.98 36.68 16.57
N ILE A 891 -9.10 36.79 15.56
CA ILE A 891 -7.65 36.91 15.78
C ILE A 891 -7.32 38.18 16.58
N ARG A 892 -6.36 38.10 17.51
CA ARG A 892 -5.96 39.15 18.48
C ARG A 892 -7.03 39.49 19.53
N GLN A 893 -8.05 38.64 19.68
CA GLN A 893 -9.07 38.77 20.72
C GLN A 893 -8.93 37.65 21.76
N GLY A 894 -9.50 37.85 22.95
CA GLY A 894 -9.43 36.90 24.07
C GLY A 894 -8.33 37.21 25.08
N THR A 895 -8.21 36.36 26.10
CA THR A 895 -7.23 36.50 27.19
C THR A 895 -5.95 35.71 26.87
N PRO A 896 -4.75 36.31 26.98
CA PRO A 896 -3.49 35.60 26.80
C PRO A 896 -3.36 34.37 27.72
N PRO A 897 -2.76 33.26 27.27
CA PRO A 897 -2.63 32.06 28.09
C PRO A 897 -1.61 32.28 29.22
N ASP A 898 -2.08 32.16 30.46
CA ASP A 898 -1.25 32.33 31.67
C ASP A 898 -0.21 31.20 31.80
N ARG A 899 1.08 31.58 31.72
CA ARG A 899 2.22 30.67 31.82
C ARG A 899 2.35 29.99 33.19
N ASN A 900 1.78 30.57 34.24
CA ASN A 900 1.76 29.99 35.59
C ASN A 900 0.53 29.09 35.82
N SER A 901 -0.40 29.01 34.86
CA SER A 901 -1.62 28.23 34.97
C SER A 901 -1.56 26.92 34.19
N SER A 902 -2.15 25.87 34.76
CA SER A 902 -2.45 24.60 34.08
C SER A 902 -3.78 24.61 33.31
N LYS A 903 -4.46 25.77 33.22
CA LYS A 903 -5.68 25.93 32.41
C LYS A 903 -5.41 25.58 30.94
N ARG A 904 -6.31 24.81 30.34
CA ARG A 904 -6.27 24.50 28.90
C ARG A 904 -6.68 25.72 28.07
N PHE A 905 -5.97 25.96 26.97
CA PHE A 905 -6.28 26.95 25.93
C PHE A 905 -6.20 26.29 24.53
N ILE A 906 -6.73 26.94 23.49
CA ILE A 906 -6.69 26.41 22.12
C ILE A 906 -5.48 26.99 21.39
N VAL A 907 -4.74 26.11 20.70
CA VAL A 907 -3.69 26.47 19.75
C VAL A 907 -4.01 25.91 18.37
N LYS A 908 -3.55 26.61 17.35
CA LYS A 908 -3.60 26.24 15.95
C LYS A 908 -2.20 25.79 15.53
N ILE A 909 -2.07 24.53 15.15
CA ILE A 909 -0.85 23.91 14.66
C ILE A 909 -0.94 23.85 13.13
N GLN A 910 0.14 24.20 12.44
CA GLN A 910 0.22 24.23 10.98
C GLN A 910 1.51 23.56 10.48
N SER A 911 1.40 22.65 9.51
CA SER A 911 2.56 22.01 8.89
C SER A 911 3.23 22.90 7.83
N GLY A 912 4.37 23.50 8.20
CA GLY A 912 5.38 24.02 7.29
C GLY A 912 4.97 25.05 6.22
N ARG A 913 5.78 25.08 5.15
CA ARG A 913 5.60 25.89 3.94
C ARG A 913 4.92 25.06 2.85
N GLU A 914 4.39 25.75 1.84
CA GLU A 914 3.82 25.09 0.66
C GLU A 914 4.93 24.40 -0.16
N TYR A 915 4.61 23.27 -0.80
CA TYR A 915 5.50 22.47 -1.65
C TYR A 915 6.71 21.79 -0.96
N GLY A 916 6.74 21.73 0.37
CA GLY A 916 7.70 20.88 1.07
C GLY A 916 7.43 19.40 0.83
N TYR A 917 8.50 18.60 0.69
CA TYR A 917 8.40 17.14 0.80
C TYR A 917 7.83 16.75 2.16
N TYR A 918 7.22 15.57 2.24
CA TYR A 918 6.92 14.95 3.53
C TYR A 918 8.22 14.67 4.28
N ASP A 919 8.50 15.51 5.28
CA ASP A 919 9.61 15.37 6.21
C ASP A 919 9.05 15.61 7.63
N PRO A 920 9.05 14.60 8.51
CA PRO A 920 8.52 14.71 9.87
C PRO A 920 9.38 15.56 10.82
N HIS A 921 10.55 16.04 10.37
CA HIS A 921 11.39 16.97 11.10
C HIS A 921 11.16 18.44 10.69
N ASN A 922 10.32 18.70 9.68
CA ASN A 922 9.89 20.04 9.29
C ASN A 922 9.30 20.81 10.49
N GLU A 923 9.55 22.13 10.50
CA GLU A 923 9.00 23.02 11.51
C GLU A 923 7.48 23.13 11.44
N LEU A 924 6.85 23.03 12.60
CA LEU A 924 5.48 23.36 12.85
C LEU A 924 5.37 24.80 13.32
N THR A 925 4.42 25.52 12.74
CA THR A 925 3.97 26.81 13.23
C THR A 925 2.85 26.57 14.25
N VAL A 926 2.96 27.12 15.46
CA VAL A 926 1.94 27.01 16.51
C VAL A 926 1.59 28.39 17.03
N TYR A 927 0.29 28.75 17.05
CA TYR A 927 -0.17 30.00 17.64
C TYR A 927 -1.53 29.92 18.32
N ASP A 928 -1.76 30.78 19.31
CA ASP A 928 -3.05 30.96 19.98
C ASP A 928 -3.89 32.10 19.34
N GLN A 929 -5.12 32.31 19.84
CA GLN A 929 -6.05 33.32 19.31
C GLN A 929 -5.53 34.75 19.50
N THR A 930 -4.89 35.03 20.64
CA THR A 930 -4.35 36.35 20.95
C THR A 930 -3.06 36.66 20.18
N VAL A 931 -2.40 35.63 19.65
CA VAL A 931 -1.07 35.71 19.01
C VAL A 931 0.02 36.19 19.98
N THR A 932 -0.21 36.02 21.29
CA THR A 932 0.84 36.21 22.33
C THR A 932 1.69 34.96 22.48
N PHE A 933 1.17 33.82 22.03
CA PHE A 933 1.91 32.61 21.73
C PHE A 933 1.93 32.44 20.21
N ASP A 934 3.07 32.71 19.56
CA ASP A 934 3.33 32.47 18.13
C ASP A 934 4.77 31.99 17.95
N VAL A 935 4.94 30.72 17.62
CA VAL A 935 6.22 30.01 17.71
C VAL A 935 6.42 28.99 16.58
N GLN A 936 7.69 28.68 16.32
CA GLN A 936 8.14 27.53 15.52
C GLN A 936 8.71 26.45 16.44
N LEU A 937 8.35 25.19 16.18
CA LEU A 937 8.93 24.02 16.86
C LEU A 937 9.00 22.83 15.90
N SER A 938 10.00 21.97 16.05
CA SER A 938 10.05 20.67 15.37
C SER A 938 9.67 19.57 16.37
N ASN A 939 8.68 18.76 16.00
CA ASN A 939 8.25 17.60 16.77
C ASN A 939 7.52 16.62 15.84
N THR A 940 8.10 15.43 15.68
CA THR A 940 7.60 14.37 14.79
C THR A 940 6.15 13.99 15.09
N GLU A 941 5.79 13.73 16.35
CA GLU A 941 4.42 13.30 16.73
C GLU A 941 3.36 14.37 16.39
N LEU A 942 3.62 15.64 16.70
CA LEU A 942 2.74 16.75 16.33
C LEU A 942 2.68 16.96 14.81
N TYR A 943 3.76 16.68 14.08
CA TYR A 943 3.78 16.77 12.62
C TYR A 943 2.93 15.66 11.99
N HIS A 944 3.07 14.42 12.48
CA HIS A 944 2.19 13.32 12.11
C HIS A 944 0.73 13.66 12.40
N LEU A 945 0.39 14.08 13.61
CA LEU A 945 -0.97 14.49 13.98
C LEU A 945 -1.53 15.56 13.04
N CYS A 946 -0.77 16.63 12.78
CA CYS A 946 -1.18 17.72 11.90
C CYS A 946 -1.35 17.27 10.44
N ASN A 947 -0.45 16.43 9.93
CA ASN A 947 -0.48 16.02 8.52
C ASN A 947 -1.49 14.89 8.23
N GLU A 948 -1.69 13.98 9.18
CA GLU A 948 -2.64 12.86 9.05
C GLU A 948 -4.08 13.29 9.37
N CYS A 949 -4.28 14.19 10.35
CA CYS A 949 -5.60 14.52 10.89
C CYS A 949 -6.02 16.00 10.70
N GLY A 950 -5.13 16.87 10.24
CA GLY A 950 -5.44 18.27 9.97
C GLY A 950 -6.16 18.50 8.65
N VAL A 951 -6.97 19.55 8.60
CA VAL A 951 -7.64 20.04 7.39
C VAL A 951 -6.68 20.85 6.51
N LEU A 952 -6.95 20.95 5.22
CA LEU A 952 -6.15 21.76 4.30
C LEU A 952 -6.30 23.25 4.61
N ALA A 953 -5.20 23.99 4.53
CA ALA A 953 -5.23 25.44 4.65
C ALA A 953 -5.86 26.06 3.39
N GLY A 954 -6.91 26.88 3.55
CA GLY A 954 -7.73 27.36 2.43
C GLY A 954 -7.00 28.05 1.25
N GLU A 955 -5.84 28.68 1.48
CA GLU A 955 -5.00 29.27 0.40
C GLU A 955 -3.71 28.47 0.12
N LYS A 956 -3.46 27.34 0.79
CA LYS A 956 -2.19 26.57 0.69
C LYS A 956 -2.43 25.07 0.66
N LEU A 957 -2.11 24.47 -0.49
CA LEU A 957 -2.68 23.21 -0.95
C LEU A 957 -1.86 21.95 -0.59
N THR A 958 -0.79 22.13 0.17
CA THR A 958 -0.01 21.06 0.83
C THR A 958 0.14 21.30 2.34
N VAL A 959 -0.34 22.44 2.84
CA VAL A 959 -0.21 22.84 4.24
C VAL A 959 -1.47 22.41 4.96
N LYS A 960 -1.32 21.61 6.01
CA LYS A 960 -2.43 21.22 6.88
C LYS A 960 -2.43 22.03 8.17
N LYS A 961 -3.61 22.13 8.76
CA LYS A 961 -3.89 22.86 10.00
C LYS A 961 -4.77 22.00 10.88
N ILE A 962 -4.44 21.96 12.16
CA ILE A 962 -5.25 21.28 13.18
C ILE A 962 -5.33 22.19 14.41
N PHE A 963 -6.48 22.20 15.07
CA PHE A 963 -6.60 22.85 16.37
C PHE A 963 -6.39 21.81 17.46
N CYS A 964 -5.69 22.19 18.52
CA CYS A 964 -5.35 21.31 19.64
C CYS A 964 -5.56 22.06 20.95
N TRP A 965 -5.89 21.35 22.03
CA TRP A 965 -5.81 21.93 23.37
C TRP A 965 -4.36 21.91 23.82
N ALA A 966 -3.90 23.01 24.40
CA ALA A 966 -2.60 23.14 25.04
C ALA A 966 -2.75 23.57 26.50
N SER A 967 -1.74 23.29 27.32
CA SER A 967 -1.62 23.83 28.68
C SER A 967 -0.14 23.98 29.06
N PHE A 968 0.17 24.91 29.97
CA PHE A 968 1.53 25.03 30.51
C PHE A 968 1.76 24.12 31.72
N LYS A 969 3.02 23.71 31.89
CA LYS A 969 3.53 22.90 33.00
C LYS A 969 4.88 23.49 33.45
N ASN A 970 5.26 23.25 34.71
CA ASN A 970 6.54 23.71 35.29
C ASN A 970 6.75 25.24 35.16
N ASN A 971 5.75 26.04 35.53
CA ASN A 971 5.74 27.51 35.43
C ASN A 971 6.11 28.00 34.00
N GLY A 972 5.47 27.42 32.99
CA GLY A 972 5.66 27.80 31.60
C GLY A 972 6.96 27.34 30.96
N LYS A 973 7.72 26.42 31.57
CA LYS A 973 8.92 25.80 30.96
C LYS A 973 8.59 24.69 29.96
N THR A 974 7.42 24.08 30.07
CA THR A 974 6.97 22.97 29.21
C THR A 974 5.54 23.26 28.74
N ILE A 975 5.27 23.00 27.46
CA ILE A 975 3.91 23.03 26.90
C ILE A 975 3.44 21.59 26.62
N CYS A 976 2.20 21.31 27.00
CA CYS A 976 1.55 20.01 26.88
C CYS A 976 0.42 20.11 25.85
N PHE A 977 0.52 19.40 24.73
CA PHE A 977 -0.54 19.29 23.71
C PHE A 977 -1.39 18.04 23.97
N HIS A 978 -2.72 18.19 24.05
CA HIS A 978 -3.63 17.10 24.44
C HIS A 978 -4.30 16.49 23.20
N THR A 979 -3.99 15.21 22.91
CA THR A 979 -4.41 14.53 21.67
C THR A 979 -5.71 13.72 21.80
N ASP A 980 -6.21 13.55 23.02
CA ASP A 980 -7.40 12.74 23.32
C ASP A 980 -8.73 13.29 22.77
N ASN A 981 -8.83 14.60 22.56
CA ASN A 981 -10.05 15.28 22.16
C ASN A 981 -9.68 16.62 21.54
N LEU A 982 -9.68 16.71 20.22
CA LEU A 982 -9.31 17.94 19.52
C LEU A 982 -10.49 18.95 19.55
N PRO A 983 -10.27 20.25 19.80
CA PRO A 983 -11.34 21.28 19.76
C PRO A 983 -11.95 21.41 18.34
N PRO A 984 -13.21 21.86 18.17
CA PRO A 984 -13.81 22.01 16.84
C PRO A 984 -12.99 22.96 15.95
N LEU A 985 -13.13 22.85 14.62
CA LEU A 985 -12.48 23.78 13.70
C LEU A 985 -12.91 25.23 14.03
N GLN A 986 -11.94 26.11 14.28
CA GLN A 986 -12.20 27.53 14.55
C GLN A 986 -12.05 28.37 13.29
N THR A 987 -12.79 29.47 13.21
CA THR A 987 -12.78 30.42 12.08
C THR A 987 -11.62 31.42 12.09
N TRP A 988 -10.75 31.37 13.11
CA TRP A 988 -9.66 32.31 13.36
C TRP A 988 -8.29 31.72 13.01
#